data_AF-A0A7C3ZHS9-F1
#
_entry.id   AF-A0A7C3ZHS9-F1
#
_cell.length_a   1.000
_cell.length_b   1.000
_cell.length_c   1.000
_cell.angle_alpha   90.00
_cell.angle_beta   90.00
_cell.angle_gamma   90.00
#
_symmetry.space_group_name_H-M   'P 1'
#
loop_
_entity.id
_entity.type
_entity.pdbx_description
1 polymer ?
#
loop_
_entity_poly.entity_id
_entity_poly.type
_entity_poly.pdbx_seq_one_letter_code
_entity_poly.pdbx_strand_id
1 'polypeptide(L)'
;MTICCLNPDCQNPTHSNLSGTEVTVGGNCEQCNAPLLLLRNRYRPIESRGGGAGGVGKTYLAEDADKGNEKCIIKQFVPPIPGKLTLEKVKERFEQRARELQQLGEYPQIPTLLAYFEENGGFYSIYQFIEGESLAAQLHQQNTFSPEQVAAILRECLGILKFIHEKGVIHGDIKPENILTSRNLMVAGEKTTGQLVLIDFAFHQLLTAVALPELGISSGDWGYQPLEHLEDGESYPESDLYGLGVTGYQLLTGGDPAAMWQQWGYGWTSQWRSHLPIGMTEAPQGVSRQLIPVLDRLLQPDYRQRYHAANLAEADLAEPITPPIIAPTPIEELKRGPLPAWTRRRFVQRTMFAAGGVVVGLALHAVGSELLENTKFLTVSKRGRGFRTINDAIKKAEPGAKITVMPGVYQESIVIDKPLEIVGKGPADQIQIESSEGDCIIMKTDSAVVKGITFHGEDKQAYAVYVTQGELILENCTIASDTLAGVGIFGAGVCQIRRCQIKNGKGAGVLVSDGAVAMIEDCQISGNAHAGVEIKQGGNPVIRRCEIKDGKQSGIFVHSKGLGVIEDCQISGNKFAGVEIKAQGNPLIRRCQINKNQYYAVFVHKDGTGTIEASNLSGNGRGPWRIDAGAKIEQKGNQV
;
A
#
# COMPACT_ATOMS: atom_id res chain seq x y z
N MET A 1 -23.33 -44.74 2.16
CA MET A 1 -23.09 -43.47 2.88
C MET A 1 -22.13 -42.60 2.07
N THR A 2 -22.55 -41.42 1.65
CA THR A 2 -21.75 -40.52 0.79
C THR A 2 -20.48 -40.06 1.49
N ILE A 3 -19.34 -40.11 0.80
CA ILE A 3 -18.04 -39.62 1.27
C ILE A 3 -17.38 -38.78 0.18
N CYS A 4 -16.77 -37.67 0.59
CA CYS A 4 -16.09 -36.72 -0.28
C CYS A 4 -14.59 -37.04 -0.36
N CYS A 5 -13.99 -36.88 -1.55
CA CYS A 5 -12.58 -37.15 -1.75
C CYS A 5 -11.71 -36.04 -1.13
N LEU A 6 -10.74 -36.44 -0.30
CA LEU A 6 -9.78 -35.53 0.36
C LEU A 6 -8.53 -35.27 -0.47
N ASN A 7 -8.43 -35.78 -1.70
CA ASN A 7 -7.29 -35.51 -2.57
C ASN A 7 -7.31 -34.02 -3.00
N PRO A 8 -6.26 -33.22 -2.71
CA PRO A 8 -6.18 -31.82 -3.09
C PRO A 8 -6.27 -31.60 -4.60
N ASP A 9 -5.82 -32.55 -5.42
CA ASP A 9 -5.84 -32.44 -6.89
C ASP A 9 -7.13 -32.94 -7.53
N CYS A 10 -8.08 -33.45 -6.73
CA CYS A 10 -9.36 -33.93 -7.26
C CYS A 10 -10.23 -32.74 -7.71
N GLN A 11 -10.61 -32.73 -9.00
CA GLN A 11 -11.42 -31.69 -9.62
C GLN A 11 -12.93 -31.79 -9.31
N ASN A 12 -13.41 -32.97 -8.88
CA ASN A 12 -14.79 -33.15 -8.43
C ASN A 12 -14.81 -34.05 -7.18
N PRO A 13 -14.56 -33.47 -6.00
CA PRO A 13 -14.44 -34.25 -4.77
C PRO A 13 -15.80 -34.78 -4.26
N THR A 14 -16.91 -34.19 -4.73
CA THR A 14 -18.28 -34.56 -4.36
C THR A 14 -18.82 -35.61 -5.32
N HIS A 15 -18.90 -36.86 -4.86
CA HIS A 15 -19.55 -37.94 -5.61
C HIS A 15 -21.08 -37.77 -5.52
N SER A 16 -21.68 -37.06 -6.47
CA SER A 16 -23.12 -37.18 -6.72
C SER A 16 -23.37 -38.51 -7.43
N ASN A 17 -24.31 -39.25 -6.88
CA ASN A 17 -24.63 -40.64 -7.22
C ASN A 17 -25.11 -40.76 -8.68
N LEU A 18 -24.20 -40.80 -9.67
CA LEU A 18 -24.53 -40.90 -11.10
C LEU A 18 -24.67 -42.36 -11.57
N SER A 19 -24.17 -43.33 -10.80
CA SER A 19 -24.11 -44.76 -11.14
C SER A 19 -25.00 -45.67 -10.28
N GLY A 20 -25.65 -45.15 -9.23
CA GLY A 20 -26.50 -45.94 -8.33
C GLY A 20 -25.75 -46.88 -7.37
N THR A 21 -24.42 -46.89 -7.39
CA THR A 21 -23.56 -47.59 -6.43
C THR A 21 -23.09 -46.62 -5.35
N GLU A 22 -23.52 -46.84 -4.10
CA GLU A 22 -23.01 -46.07 -2.96
C GLU A 22 -21.50 -46.28 -2.81
N VAL A 23 -20.71 -45.22 -3.02
CA VAL A 23 -19.28 -45.26 -2.74
C VAL A 23 -19.08 -45.20 -1.22
N THR A 24 -18.58 -46.28 -0.62
CA THR A 24 -18.39 -46.43 0.83
C THR A 24 -16.96 -46.13 1.26
N VAL A 25 -16.77 -45.82 2.55
CA VAL A 25 -15.46 -45.73 3.21
C VAL A 25 -14.62 -46.97 2.87
N GLY A 26 -13.36 -46.77 2.47
CA GLY A 26 -12.46 -47.85 2.06
C GLY A 26 -12.48 -48.19 0.56
N GLY A 27 -13.35 -47.56 -0.22
CA GLY A 27 -13.29 -47.56 -1.70
C GLY A 27 -12.35 -46.49 -2.26
N ASN A 28 -12.28 -46.39 -3.59
CA ASN A 28 -11.49 -45.38 -4.30
C ASN A 28 -12.39 -44.33 -4.96
N CYS A 29 -11.91 -43.10 -5.00
CA CYS A 29 -12.54 -42.00 -5.73
C CYS A 29 -12.60 -42.34 -7.23
N GLU A 30 -13.78 -42.33 -7.82
CA GLU A 30 -13.97 -42.64 -9.25
C GLU A 30 -13.20 -41.71 -10.20
N GLN A 31 -12.85 -40.49 -9.75
CA GLN A 31 -12.22 -39.48 -10.61
C GLN A 31 -10.69 -39.46 -10.54
N CYS A 32 -10.11 -39.62 -9.35
CA CYS A 32 -8.66 -39.56 -9.16
C CYS A 32 -8.07 -40.86 -8.60
N ASN A 33 -8.90 -41.89 -8.38
CA ASN A 33 -8.55 -43.19 -7.82
C ASN A 33 -7.90 -43.13 -6.42
N ALA A 34 -7.94 -41.98 -5.75
CA ALA A 34 -7.44 -41.84 -4.38
C ALA A 34 -8.36 -42.57 -3.38
N PRO A 35 -7.81 -43.14 -2.30
CA PRO A 35 -8.61 -43.83 -1.29
C PRO A 35 -9.56 -42.86 -0.57
N LEU A 36 -10.78 -43.31 -0.31
CA LEU A 36 -11.79 -42.56 0.43
C LEU A 36 -11.72 -42.92 1.91
N LEU A 37 -11.16 -42.00 2.69
CA LEU A 37 -10.72 -42.23 4.07
C LEU A 37 -11.55 -41.40 5.07
N LEU A 38 -11.80 -41.99 6.24
CA LEU A 38 -12.17 -41.27 7.45
C LEU A 38 -10.90 -40.64 8.03
N LEU A 39 -10.93 -39.36 8.38
CA LEU A 39 -9.82 -38.77 9.11
C LEU A 39 -9.84 -39.23 10.57
N ARG A 40 -8.71 -39.74 11.05
CA ARG A 40 -8.54 -40.41 12.35
C ARG A 40 -9.61 -41.49 12.65
N ASN A 41 -10.12 -42.15 11.60
CA ASN A 41 -11.25 -43.09 11.71
C ASN A 41 -12.53 -42.51 12.35
N ARG A 42 -12.69 -41.18 12.33
CA ARG A 42 -13.76 -40.47 13.06
C ARG A 42 -14.52 -39.49 12.18
N TYR A 43 -13.80 -38.61 11.48
CA TYR A 43 -14.42 -37.52 10.73
C TYR A 43 -14.68 -37.96 9.29
N ARG A 44 -15.94 -37.97 8.89
CA ARG A 44 -16.38 -38.31 7.53
C ARG A 44 -16.63 -37.03 6.73
N PRO A 45 -15.80 -36.68 5.73
CA PRO A 45 -16.11 -35.57 4.84
C PRO A 45 -17.29 -35.95 3.94
N ILE A 46 -18.36 -35.14 3.93
CA ILE A 46 -19.59 -35.43 3.18
C ILE A 46 -19.80 -34.49 1.99
N GLU A 47 -19.24 -33.28 2.03
CA GLU A 47 -19.43 -32.28 0.97
C GLU A 47 -18.22 -31.33 0.93
N SER A 48 -17.73 -30.99 -0.27
CA SER A 48 -16.71 -29.94 -0.42
C SER A 48 -17.37 -28.58 -0.51
N ARG A 49 -16.87 -27.62 0.28
CA ARG A 49 -17.38 -26.24 0.35
C ARG A 49 -16.48 -25.22 -0.37
N GLY A 50 -15.49 -25.71 -1.14
CA GLY A 50 -14.51 -24.88 -1.87
C GLY A 50 -13.11 -24.90 -1.26
N GLY A 51 -12.17 -24.17 -1.87
CA GLY A 51 -10.77 -24.10 -1.45
C GLY A 51 -10.03 -22.89 -2.01
N GLY A 52 -8.91 -22.53 -1.39
CA GLY A 52 -8.05 -21.40 -1.79
C GLY A 52 -7.35 -21.63 -3.14
N ALA A 53 -6.91 -20.54 -3.77
CA ALA A 53 -6.22 -20.59 -5.06
C ALA A 53 -5.02 -21.57 -5.03
N GLY A 54 -4.95 -22.49 -6.00
CA GLY A 54 -3.83 -23.41 -6.16
C GLY A 54 -3.95 -24.76 -5.43
N GLY A 55 -5.09 -25.12 -4.85
CA GLY A 55 -5.32 -26.49 -4.31
C GLY A 55 -4.66 -26.78 -2.96
N VAL A 56 -4.00 -25.78 -2.36
CA VAL A 56 -3.20 -25.91 -1.12
C VAL A 56 -4.06 -25.93 0.14
N GLY A 57 -5.28 -25.38 0.10
CA GLY A 57 -6.24 -25.36 1.21
C GLY A 57 -7.67 -25.68 0.76
N LYS A 58 -8.35 -26.67 1.39
CA LYS A 58 -9.73 -27.08 1.07
C LYS A 58 -10.60 -27.16 2.33
N THR A 59 -11.87 -26.80 2.19
CA THR A 59 -12.87 -26.86 3.27
C THR A 59 -13.95 -27.88 2.93
N TYR A 60 -14.34 -28.70 3.90
CA TYR A 60 -15.36 -29.72 3.77
C TYR A 60 -16.37 -29.64 4.92
N LEU A 61 -17.64 -29.85 4.60
CA LEU A 61 -18.62 -30.25 5.59
C LEU A 61 -18.40 -31.73 5.90
N ALA A 62 -18.45 -32.08 7.18
CA ALA A 62 -18.18 -33.42 7.65
C ALA A 62 -19.12 -33.82 8.80
N GLU A 63 -19.10 -35.10 9.13
CA GLU A 63 -19.81 -35.68 10.26
C GLU A 63 -18.82 -36.35 11.21
N ASP A 64 -19.02 -36.13 12.51
CA ASP A 64 -18.25 -36.73 13.59
C ASP A 64 -18.91 -38.04 14.04
N ALA A 65 -18.34 -39.17 13.63
CA ALA A 65 -18.89 -40.49 13.92
C ALA A 65 -18.99 -40.80 15.43
N ASP A 66 -18.08 -40.25 16.24
CA ASP A 66 -18.06 -40.46 17.70
C ASP A 66 -19.14 -39.63 18.41
N LYS A 67 -19.62 -38.56 17.78
CA LYS A 67 -20.69 -37.70 18.28
C LYS A 67 -22.02 -37.91 17.54
N GLY A 68 -22.34 -39.16 17.22
CA GLY A 68 -23.63 -39.50 16.59
C GLY A 68 -23.83 -38.86 15.21
N ASN A 69 -22.75 -38.63 14.47
CA ASN A 69 -22.73 -37.93 13.17
C ASN A 69 -23.14 -36.45 13.25
N GLU A 70 -22.85 -35.78 14.37
CA GLU A 70 -22.92 -34.32 14.44
C GLU A 70 -22.08 -33.66 13.33
N LYS A 71 -22.63 -32.59 12.73
CA LYS A 71 -21.95 -31.85 11.66
C LYS A 71 -20.75 -31.06 12.19
N CYS A 72 -19.65 -31.08 11.45
CA CYS A 72 -18.45 -30.28 11.69
C CYS A 72 -17.85 -29.79 10.38
N ILE A 73 -16.90 -28.86 10.46
CA ILE A 73 -16.14 -28.36 9.30
C ILE A 73 -14.71 -28.90 9.39
N ILE A 74 -14.25 -29.57 8.33
CA ILE A 74 -12.83 -29.92 8.14
C ILE A 74 -12.21 -28.83 7.27
N LYS A 75 -11.12 -28.23 7.74
CA LYS A 75 -10.21 -27.47 6.87
C LYS A 75 -8.89 -28.22 6.73
N GLN A 76 -8.51 -28.46 5.49
CA GLN A 76 -7.34 -29.22 5.07
C GLN A 76 -6.31 -28.27 4.46
N PHE A 77 -5.05 -28.42 4.86
CA PHE A 77 -3.90 -27.79 4.22
C PHE A 77 -2.90 -28.87 3.78
N VAL A 78 -2.48 -28.85 2.51
CA VAL A 78 -1.48 -29.78 1.97
C VAL A 78 -0.34 -28.98 1.32
N PRO A 79 0.89 -29.03 1.85
CA PRO A 79 2.03 -28.30 1.28
C PRO A 79 2.39 -28.81 -0.13
N PRO A 80 2.63 -27.94 -1.13
CA PRO A 80 2.80 -28.38 -2.52
C PRO A 80 4.21 -28.86 -2.88
N ILE A 81 5.25 -28.51 -2.12
CA ILE A 81 6.62 -29.02 -2.34
C ILE A 81 7.28 -29.35 -0.99
N PRO A 82 7.54 -30.64 -0.68
CA PRO A 82 8.13 -31.03 0.60
C PRO A 82 9.65 -30.84 0.59
N GLY A 83 10.12 -29.72 1.13
CA GLY A 83 11.47 -29.61 1.70
C GLY A 83 11.42 -29.92 3.20
N LYS A 84 12.35 -30.73 3.73
CA LYS A 84 12.32 -31.16 5.15
C LYS A 84 12.26 -29.97 6.13
N LEU A 85 13.09 -28.94 5.89
CA LEU A 85 13.13 -27.72 6.71
C LEU A 85 11.85 -26.87 6.56
N THR A 86 11.22 -26.88 5.38
CA THR A 86 9.96 -26.16 5.14
C THR A 86 8.80 -26.83 5.86
N LEU A 87 8.75 -28.17 5.84
CA LEU A 87 7.70 -28.94 6.50
C LEU A 87 7.72 -28.78 8.03
N GLU A 88 8.91 -28.78 8.65
CA GLU A 88 9.07 -28.51 10.09
C GLU A 88 8.53 -27.13 10.46
N LYS A 89 8.87 -26.08 9.69
CA LYS A 89 8.35 -24.72 9.91
C LYS A 89 6.84 -24.61 9.74
N VAL A 90 6.27 -25.27 8.72
CA VAL A 90 4.82 -25.31 8.50
C VAL A 90 4.13 -25.98 9.68
N LYS A 91 4.69 -27.10 10.18
CA LYS A 91 4.17 -27.81 11.35
C LYS A 91 4.21 -26.95 12.62
N GLU A 92 5.35 -26.33 12.91
CA GLU A 92 5.49 -25.44 14.06
C GLU A 92 4.46 -24.31 14.03
N ARG A 93 4.27 -23.68 12.86
CA ARG A 93 3.30 -22.59 12.67
C ARG A 93 1.85 -23.09 12.79
N PHE A 94 1.54 -24.27 12.24
CA PHE A 94 0.24 -24.91 12.35
C PHE A 94 -0.15 -25.17 13.81
N GLU A 95 0.76 -25.79 14.58
CA GLU A 95 0.52 -26.08 15.99
C GLU A 95 0.45 -24.81 16.84
N GLN A 96 1.30 -23.81 16.57
CA GLN A 96 1.24 -22.52 17.24
C GLN A 96 -0.13 -21.87 17.05
N ARG A 97 -0.60 -21.80 15.81
CA ARG A 97 -1.89 -21.17 15.49
C ARG A 97 -3.07 -21.93 16.08
N ALA A 98 -3.01 -23.26 16.10
CA ALA A 98 -4.03 -24.07 16.76
C ALA A 98 -4.09 -23.79 18.27
N ARG A 99 -2.94 -23.63 18.94
CA ARG A 99 -2.88 -23.26 20.36
C ARG A 99 -3.47 -21.87 20.64
N GLU A 100 -3.19 -20.88 19.79
CA GLU A 100 -3.78 -19.53 19.90
C GLU A 100 -5.32 -19.61 19.83
N LEU A 101 -5.86 -20.35 18.86
CA LEU A 101 -7.32 -20.53 18.74
C LEU A 101 -7.94 -21.32 19.89
N GLN A 102 -7.23 -22.31 20.45
CA GLN A 102 -7.69 -23.02 21.64
C GLN A 102 -7.80 -22.11 22.87
N GLN A 103 -6.94 -21.11 23.00
CA GLN A 103 -6.97 -20.17 24.13
C GLN A 103 -8.21 -19.26 24.12
N LEU A 104 -8.87 -19.08 22.97
CA LEU A 104 -10.14 -18.37 22.89
C LEU A 104 -11.26 -19.11 23.63
N GLY A 105 -11.13 -20.44 23.80
CA GLY A 105 -12.13 -21.26 24.47
C GLY A 105 -13.47 -21.30 23.73
N GLU A 106 -14.55 -21.54 24.47
CA GLU A 106 -15.90 -21.47 23.94
C GLU A 106 -16.39 -20.02 23.99
N TYR A 107 -16.57 -19.41 22.82
CA TYR A 107 -17.18 -18.09 22.67
C TYR A 107 -18.28 -18.19 21.61
N PRO A 108 -19.55 -17.86 21.91
CA PRO A 108 -20.66 -18.16 21.02
C PRO A 108 -20.47 -17.66 19.57
N GLN A 109 -19.89 -16.48 19.40
CA GLN A 109 -19.73 -15.86 18.09
C GLN A 109 -18.44 -16.27 17.34
N ILE A 110 -17.74 -17.31 17.82
CA ILE A 110 -16.53 -17.87 17.19
C ILE A 110 -16.67 -19.41 17.19
N PRO A 111 -16.56 -20.10 16.04
CA PRO A 111 -16.66 -21.56 16.02
C PRO A 111 -15.53 -22.21 16.80
N THR A 112 -15.89 -23.10 17.73
CA THR A 112 -14.91 -23.84 18.54
C THR A 112 -14.03 -24.73 17.67
N LEU A 113 -12.71 -24.67 17.87
CA LEU A 113 -11.75 -25.62 17.32
C LEU A 113 -11.83 -26.95 18.10
N LEU A 114 -12.53 -27.93 17.52
CA LEU A 114 -12.80 -29.23 18.14
C LEU A 114 -11.58 -30.15 18.16
N ALA A 115 -10.76 -30.11 17.11
CA ALA A 115 -9.54 -30.89 16.99
C ALA A 115 -8.60 -30.30 15.94
N TYR A 116 -7.31 -30.59 16.05
CA TYR A 116 -6.32 -30.37 15.00
C TYR A 116 -5.31 -31.52 14.98
N PHE A 117 -4.83 -31.91 13.80
CA PHE A 117 -3.90 -33.03 13.65
C PHE A 117 -3.21 -33.04 12.28
N GLU A 118 -2.15 -33.84 12.19
CA GLU A 118 -1.44 -34.19 10.96
C GLU A 118 -1.78 -35.63 10.59
N GLU A 119 -2.13 -35.89 9.32
CA GLU A 119 -2.43 -37.23 8.83
C GLU A 119 -2.12 -37.32 7.33
N ASN A 120 -1.46 -38.40 6.87
CA ASN A 120 -1.15 -38.62 5.45
C ASN A 120 -0.47 -37.43 4.74
N GLY A 121 0.39 -36.69 5.45
CA GLY A 121 1.12 -35.52 4.91
C GLY A 121 0.29 -34.24 4.77
N GLY A 122 -0.97 -34.25 5.21
CA GLY A 122 -1.83 -33.06 5.31
C GLY A 122 -2.01 -32.61 6.76
N PHE A 123 -2.32 -31.32 6.92
CA PHE A 123 -2.66 -30.70 8.19
C PHE A 123 -4.16 -30.41 8.22
N TYR A 124 -4.85 -30.81 9.30
CA TYR A 124 -6.30 -30.74 9.40
C TYR A 124 -6.74 -30.04 10.66
N SER A 125 -7.72 -29.14 10.53
CA SER A 125 -8.38 -28.44 11.64
C SER A 125 -9.89 -28.66 11.56
N ILE A 126 -10.48 -29.04 12.69
CA ILE A 126 -11.89 -29.42 12.81
C ILE A 126 -12.62 -28.36 13.62
N TYR A 127 -13.59 -27.71 13.02
CA TYR A 127 -14.38 -26.66 13.65
C TYR A 127 -15.82 -27.12 13.87
N GLN A 128 -16.46 -26.53 14.89
CA GLN A 128 -17.91 -26.58 15.04
C GLN A 128 -18.59 -26.12 13.75
N PHE A 129 -19.62 -26.84 13.32
CA PHE A 129 -20.48 -26.39 12.22
C PHE A 129 -21.46 -25.34 12.74
N ILE A 130 -21.52 -24.20 12.05
CA ILE A 130 -22.48 -23.13 12.32
C ILE A 130 -23.50 -23.12 11.19
N GLU A 131 -24.77 -23.30 11.53
CA GLU A 131 -25.84 -23.23 10.54
C GLU A 131 -26.21 -21.77 10.35
N GLY A 132 -25.98 -21.24 9.16
CA GLY A 132 -26.17 -19.83 8.89
C GLY A 132 -25.87 -19.48 7.45
N GLU A 133 -25.91 -18.18 7.18
CA GLU A 133 -25.69 -17.62 5.85
C GLU A 133 -24.69 -16.49 5.92
N SER A 134 -23.73 -16.44 5.00
CA SER A 134 -22.69 -15.40 5.00
C SER A 134 -23.26 -14.04 4.62
N LEU A 135 -22.64 -12.97 5.09
CA LEU A 135 -22.98 -11.62 4.67
C LEU A 135 -22.76 -11.44 3.16
N ALA A 136 -21.79 -12.13 2.55
CA ALA A 136 -21.60 -12.15 1.10
C ALA A 136 -22.84 -12.73 0.37
N ALA A 137 -23.39 -13.85 0.85
CA ALA A 137 -24.58 -14.46 0.27
C ALA A 137 -25.82 -13.56 0.43
N GLN A 138 -25.96 -12.91 1.59
CA GLN A 138 -27.01 -11.92 1.82
C GLN A 138 -26.85 -10.69 0.91
N LEU A 139 -25.62 -10.18 0.75
CA LEU A 139 -25.33 -9.05 -0.15
C LEU A 139 -25.71 -9.38 -1.59
N HIS A 140 -25.41 -10.60 -2.06
CA HIS A 140 -25.84 -11.05 -3.39
C HIS A 140 -27.36 -11.06 -3.58
N GLN A 141 -28.15 -11.27 -2.52
CA GLN A 141 -29.61 -11.32 -2.59
C GLN A 141 -30.26 -9.93 -2.57
N GLN A 142 -29.76 -9.02 -1.73
CA GLN A 142 -30.37 -7.69 -1.53
C GLN A 142 -29.58 -6.52 -2.12
N ASN A 143 -28.43 -6.80 -2.75
CA ASN A 143 -27.52 -5.87 -3.43
C ASN A 143 -26.79 -4.85 -2.53
N THR A 144 -27.46 -4.25 -1.55
CA THR A 144 -26.90 -3.29 -0.58
C THR A 144 -27.62 -3.37 0.76
N PHE A 145 -26.93 -3.02 1.85
CA PHE A 145 -27.48 -2.92 3.20
C PHE A 145 -27.77 -1.45 3.56
N SER A 146 -28.75 -1.22 4.43
CA SER A 146 -29.00 0.12 4.99
C SER A 146 -27.89 0.52 5.96
N PRO A 147 -27.64 1.84 6.16
CA PRO A 147 -26.68 2.32 7.16
C PRO A 147 -26.92 1.77 8.57
N GLU A 148 -28.18 1.59 8.96
CA GLU A 148 -28.57 1.02 10.25
C GLU A 148 -28.15 -0.45 10.36
N GLN A 149 -28.36 -1.23 9.30
CA GLN A 149 -27.93 -2.62 9.24
C GLN A 149 -26.39 -2.73 9.28
N VAL A 150 -25.69 -1.90 8.50
CA VAL A 150 -24.21 -1.88 8.47
C VAL A 150 -23.65 -1.48 9.83
N ALA A 151 -24.21 -0.46 10.49
CA ALA A 151 -23.77 -0.07 11.83
C ALA A 151 -24.05 -1.16 12.88
N ALA A 152 -25.18 -1.88 12.78
CA ALA A 152 -25.44 -3.02 13.67
C ALA A 152 -24.42 -4.15 13.46
N ILE A 153 -24.11 -4.48 12.20
CA ILE A 153 -23.09 -5.47 11.83
C ILE A 153 -21.72 -5.04 12.37
N LEU A 154 -21.29 -3.80 12.12
CA LEU A 154 -20.03 -3.28 12.61
C LEU A 154 -19.93 -3.36 14.13
N ARG A 155 -20.98 -2.95 14.85
CA ARG A 155 -21.00 -2.99 16.32
C ARG A 155 -20.82 -4.41 16.85
N GLU A 156 -21.54 -5.37 16.28
CA GLU A 156 -21.44 -6.77 16.70
C GLU A 156 -20.06 -7.36 16.37
N CYS A 157 -19.52 -7.10 15.17
CA CYS A 157 -18.17 -7.50 14.81
C CYS A 157 -17.10 -6.86 15.71
N LEU A 158 -17.22 -5.57 16.06
CA LEU A 158 -16.30 -4.89 16.97
C LEU A 158 -16.28 -5.53 18.36
N GLY A 159 -17.43 -5.99 18.86
CA GLY A 159 -17.52 -6.74 20.12
C GLY A 159 -16.75 -8.07 20.07
N ILE A 160 -16.85 -8.79 18.95
CA ILE A 160 -16.10 -10.04 18.74
C ILE A 160 -14.59 -9.76 18.59
N LEU A 161 -14.23 -8.75 17.79
CA LEU A 161 -12.83 -8.33 17.58
C LEU A 161 -12.16 -7.92 18.89
N LYS A 162 -12.87 -7.15 19.73
CA LYS A 162 -12.41 -6.79 21.07
C LYS A 162 -12.03 -8.02 21.89
N PHE A 163 -12.90 -9.04 21.93
CA PHE A 163 -12.66 -10.26 22.69
C PHE A 163 -11.40 -11.00 22.21
N ILE A 164 -11.23 -11.19 20.88
CA ILE A 164 -10.07 -11.91 20.35
C ILE A 164 -8.77 -11.11 20.51
N HIS A 165 -8.82 -9.78 20.33
CA HIS A 165 -7.65 -8.91 20.47
C HIS A 165 -7.16 -8.83 21.92
N GLU A 166 -8.06 -8.83 22.91
CA GLU A 166 -7.72 -8.91 24.34
C GLU A 166 -7.01 -10.23 24.70
N LYS A 167 -7.23 -11.30 23.92
CA LYS A 167 -6.55 -12.59 24.04
C LYS A 167 -5.28 -12.68 23.18
N GLY A 168 -4.90 -11.60 22.49
CA GLY A 168 -3.74 -11.55 21.60
C GLY A 168 -3.93 -12.32 20.29
N VAL A 169 -5.18 -12.61 19.91
CA VAL A 169 -5.49 -13.31 18.65
C VAL A 169 -6.04 -12.32 17.63
N ILE A 170 -5.41 -12.27 16.46
CA ILE A 170 -5.84 -11.49 15.29
C ILE A 170 -6.58 -12.41 14.33
N HIS A 171 -7.68 -11.95 13.73
CA HIS A 171 -8.46 -12.74 12.77
C HIS A 171 -7.72 -12.88 11.43
N GLY A 172 -7.30 -11.76 10.84
CA GLY A 172 -6.44 -11.67 9.66
C GLY A 172 -7.15 -11.73 8.30
N ASP A 173 -8.41 -12.13 8.25
CA ASP A 173 -9.20 -12.27 6.99
C ASP A 173 -10.66 -11.81 7.17
N ILE A 174 -10.88 -10.58 7.66
CA ILE A 174 -12.23 -10.04 7.86
C ILE A 174 -12.82 -9.56 6.52
N LYS A 175 -13.89 -10.24 6.08
CA LYS A 175 -14.65 -9.95 4.84
C LYS A 175 -16.05 -10.58 4.90
N PRO A 176 -17.02 -10.18 4.06
CA PRO A 176 -18.40 -10.68 4.13
C PRO A 176 -18.56 -12.20 4.00
N GLU A 177 -17.64 -12.89 3.32
CA GLU A 177 -17.63 -14.35 3.19
C GLU A 177 -17.38 -15.04 4.53
N ASN A 178 -16.63 -14.38 5.42
CA ASN A 178 -16.16 -14.89 6.69
C ASN A 178 -17.00 -14.42 7.89
N ILE A 179 -18.15 -13.81 7.63
CA ILE A 179 -19.11 -13.37 8.66
C ILE A 179 -20.44 -14.05 8.39
N LEU A 180 -20.85 -14.96 9.27
CA LEU A 180 -22.11 -15.70 9.15
C LEU A 180 -23.18 -15.11 10.05
N THR A 181 -24.40 -14.97 9.55
CA THR A 181 -25.60 -14.81 10.38
C THR A 181 -26.14 -16.19 10.75
N SER A 182 -26.02 -16.55 12.03
CA SER A 182 -26.41 -17.86 12.55
C SER A 182 -27.92 -18.03 12.67
N ARG A 183 -28.40 -19.26 12.48
CA ARG A 183 -29.80 -19.68 12.64
C ARG A 183 -30.02 -20.58 13.86
N ASN A 184 -28.98 -20.97 14.59
CA ASN A 184 -29.09 -21.95 15.66
C ASN A 184 -28.04 -21.80 16.78
N LEU A 185 -27.57 -20.56 17.02
CA LEU A 185 -26.53 -20.29 18.00
C LEU A 185 -27.02 -20.49 19.44
N MET A 186 -26.24 -21.19 20.26
CA MET A 186 -26.50 -21.33 21.70
C MET A 186 -25.83 -20.18 22.46
N VAL A 187 -26.63 -19.33 23.12
CA VAL A 187 -26.12 -18.22 23.94
C VAL A 187 -26.76 -18.33 25.31
N ALA A 188 -25.93 -18.43 26.36
CA ALA A 188 -26.39 -18.59 27.74
C ALA A 188 -27.42 -19.74 27.95
N GLY A 189 -27.35 -20.79 27.13
CA GLY A 189 -28.24 -21.95 27.20
C GLY A 189 -29.52 -21.86 26.36
N GLU A 190 -29.75 -20.75 25.64
CA GLU A 190 -30.91 -20.55 24.77
C GLU A 190 -30.52 -20.56 23.28
N LYS A 191 -31.39 -21.10 22.41
CA LYS A 191 -31.22 -21.04 20.96
C LYS A 191 -31.60 -19.65 20.46
N THR A 192 -30.64 -18.97 19.85
CA THR A 192 -30.77 -17.64 19.28
C THR A 192 -30.57 -17.69 17.76
N THR A 193 -31.23 -16.75 17.07
CA THR A 193 -31.14 -16.60 15.62
C THR A 193 -30.76 -15.16 15.29
N GLY A 194 -29.94 -14.96 14.27
CA GLY A 194 -29.58 -13.63 13.76
C GLY A 194 -28.26 -13.07 14.30
N GLN A 195 -27.58 -13.77 15.20
CA GLN A 195 -26.25 -13.34 15.67
C GLN A 195 -25.17 -13.60 14.63
N LEU A 196 -24.18 -12.71 14.58
CA LEU A 196 -23.01 -12.82 13.73
C LEU A 196 -21.97 -13.75 14.36
N VAL A 197 -21.33 -14.53 13.49
CA VAL A 197 -20.23 -15.44 13.83
C VAL A 197 -19.07 -15.16 12.90
N LEU A 198 -17.89 -14.88 13.47
CA LEU A 198 -16.65 -14.76 12.70
C LEU A 198 -16.08 -16.15 12.44
N ILE A 199 -15.90 -16.47 11.17
CA ILE A 199 -15.32 -17.74 10.73
C ILE A 199 -14.01 -17.49 9.98
N ASP A 200 -13.16 -18.52 9.88
CA ASP A 200 -11.94 -18.49 9.06
C ASP A 200 -10.84 -17.49 9.45
N PHE A 201 -10.15 -17.79 10.56
CA PHE A 201 -9.06 -16.99 11.13
C PHE A 201 -7.74 -17.08 10.33
N ALA A 202 -7.72 -16.69 9.04
CA ALA A 202 -6.56 -16.60 8.14
C ALA A 202 -5.57 -17.80 8.20
N PHE A 203 -6.05 -18.96 8.67
CA PHE A 203 -5.20 -20.00 9.22
C PHE A 203 -4.36 -20.64 8.11
N HIS A 204 -4.95 -20.80 6.93
CA HIS A 204 -4.33 -21.41 5.77
C HIS A 204 -3.45 -20.41 5.00
N GLN A 205 -3.77 -19.11 5.06
CA GLN A 205 -2.96 -18.06 4.43
C GLN A 205 -1.58 -17.97 5.10
N LEU A 206 -1.53 -18.02 6.44
CA LEU A 206 -0.27 -18.04 7.21
C LEU A 206 0.59 -19.28 6.88
N LEU A 207 -0.02 -20.45 6.74
CA LEU A 207 0.71 -21.67 6.37
C LEU A 207 1.21 -21.62 4.94
N THR A 208 0.42 -21.03 4.03
CA THR A 208 0.82 -20.81 2.63
C THR A 208 2.02 -19.88 2.55
N ALA A 209 2.04 -18.78 3.32
CA ALA A 209 3.17 -17.85 3.36
C ALA A 209 4.48 -18.53 3.81
N VAL A 210 4.40 -19.46 4.77
CA VAL A 210 5.56 -20.22 5.23
C VAL A 210 5.98 -21.29 4.22
N ALA A 211 5.01 -22.01 3.63
CA ALA A 211 5.27 -23.10 2.70
C ALA A 211 5.77 -22.61 1.33
N LEU A 212 5.29 -21.45 0.89
CA LEU A 212 5.53 -20.86 -0.42
C LEU A 212 5.69 -19.33 -0.33
N PRO A 213 6.84 -18.82 0.14
CA PRO A 213 7.08 -17.39 0.26
C PRO A 213 6.92 -16.62 -1.08
N GLU A 214 7.22 -17.26 -2.20
CA GLU A 214 7.10 -16.68 -3.55
C GLU A 214 5.65 -16.54 -4.05
N LEU A 215 4.72 -17.34 -3.52
CA LEU A 215 3.28 -17.28 -3.83
C LEU A 215 2.48 -16.51 -2.77
N GLY A 216 3.04 -16.30 -1.57
CA GLY A 216 2.37 -15.68 -0.43
C GLY A 216 1.87 -14.25 -0.67
N ILE A 217 2.41 -13.56 -1.68
CA ILE A 217 1.99 -12.19 -2.07
C ILE A 217 0.87 -12.23 -3.13
N SER A 218 0.61 -13.38 -3.77
CA SER A 218 -0.20 -13.49 -4.99
C SER A 218 -1.62 -14.06 -4.77
N SER A 219 -1.99 -14.50 -3.56
CA SER A 219 -3.28 -15.15 -3.31
C SER A 219 -4.29 -14.30 -2.53
N GLY A 220 -4.03 -13.01 -2.35
CA GLY A 220 -4.84 -12.13 -1.52
C GLY A 220 -6.16 -11.73 -2.16
N ASP A 221 -7.22 -11.68 -1.36
CA ASP A 221 -8.48 -10.98 -1.69
C ASP A 221 -8.19 -9.49 -1.83
N TRP A 222 -7.82 -9.08 -3.03
CA TRP A 222 -7.42 -7.72 -3.38
C TRP A 222 -8.45 -6.71 -2.86
N GLY A 223 -8.00 -5.65 -2.20
CA GLY A 223 -8.87 -4.64 -1.58
C GLY A 223 -9.21 -4.90 -0.10
N TYR A 224 -9.20 -6.14 0.38
CA TYR A 224 -9.35 -6.47 1.81
C TYR A 224 -8.03 -6.54 2.58
N GLN A 225 -6.93 -6.82 1.87
CA GLN A 225 -5.61 -6.84 2.47
C GLN A 225 -5.10 -5.42 2.75
N PRO A 226 -4.84 -5.05 4.02
CA PRO A 226 -4.33 -3.73 4.35
C PRO A 226 -2.84 -3.59 3.96
N LEU A 227 -2.37 -2.35 3.80
CA LEU A 227 -1.04 -2.05 3.29
C LEU A 227 0.07 -2.63 4.18
N GLU A 228 -0.08 -2.58 5.50
CA GLU A 228 0.92 -3.10 6.43
C GLU A 228 1.16 -4.62 6.31
N HIS A 229 0.17 -5.37 5.81
CA HIS A 229 0.33 -6.81 5.54
C HIS A 229 1.28 -7.06 4.35
N LEU A 230 1.34 -6.12 3.39
CA LEU A 230 2.28 -6.17 2.27
C LEU A 230 3.66 -5.60 2.64
N GLU A 231 3.72 -4.69 3.62
CA GLU A 231 4.95 -3.99 4.04
C GLU A 231 5.74 -4.80 5.08
N ASP A 232 5.06 -5.34 6.10
CA ASP A 232 5.69 -5.98 7.26
C ASP A 232 5.51 -7.51 7.28
N GLY A 233 4.58 -8.05 6.47
CA GLY A 233 4.27 -9.49 6.42
C GLY A 233 3.58 -10.04 7.68
N GLU A 234 3.11 -9.15 8.55
CA GLU A 234 2.40 -9.46 9.79
C GLU A 234 1.02 -8.79 9.78
N SER A 235 0.09 -9.32 10.57
CA SER A 235 -1.23 -8.71 10.81
C SER A 235 -1.28 -8.12 12.21
N TYR A 236 -2.03 -7.02 12.39
CA TYR A 236 -2.23 -6.35 13.67
C TYR A 236 -3.73 -6.23 13.99
N PRO A 237 -4.12 -5.90 15.24
CA PRO A 237 -5.51 -5.53 15.54
C PRO A 237 -6.09 -4.48 14.58
N GLU A 238 -5.28 -3.50 14.18
CA GLU A 238 -5.62 -2.44 13.23
C GLU A 238 -5.86 -2.95 11.80
N SER A 239 -5.31 -4.13 11.47
CA SER A 239 -5.53 -4.82 10.19
C SER A 239 -6.92 -5.44 10.13
N ASP A 240 -7.40 -6.05 11.22
CA ASP A 240 -8.78 -6.55 11.31
C ASP A 240 -9.79 -5.40 11.22
N LEU A 241 -9.47 -4.27 11.85
CA LEU A 241 -10.31 -3.07 11.83
C LEU A 241 -10.39 -2.46 10.42
N TYR A 242 -9.31 -2.52 9.63
CA TYR A 242 -9.37 -2.18 8.21
C TYR A 242 -10.28 -3.12 7.41
N GLY A 243 -10.09 -4.44 7.56
CA GLY A 243 -10.95 -5.42 6.89
C GLY A 243 -12.44 -5.23 7.22
N LEU A 244 -12.74 -4.85 8.46
CA LEU A 244 -14.09 -4.47 8.88
C LEU A 244 -14.58 -3.18 8.21
N GLY A 245 -13.71 -2.17 8.04
CA GLY A 245 -14.00 -0.96 7.28
C GLY A 245 -14.33 -1.24 5.81
N VAL A 246 -13.53 -2.10 5.15
CA VAL A 246 -13.75 -2.53 3.77
C VAL A 246 -15.04 -3.34 3.64
N THR A 247 -15.34 -4.20 4.63
CA THR A 247 -16.61 -4.90 4.76
C THR A 247 -17.78 -3.92 4.82
N GLY A 248 -17.70 -2.91 5.69
CA GLY A 248 -18.73 -1.86 5.79
C GLY A 248 -18.93 -1.10 4.47
N TYR A 249 -17.85 -0.77 3.77
CA TYR A 249 -17.90 -0.18 2.42
C TYR A 249 -18.65 -1.07 1.43
N GLN A 250 -18.28 -2.36 1.32
CA GLN A 250 -18.89 -3.28 0.37
C GLN A 250 -20.38 -3.49 0.68
N LEU A 251 -20.75 -3.60 1.95
CA LEU A 251 -22.16 -3.76 2.34
C LEU A 251 -23.00 -2.52 1.99
N LEU A 252 -22.45 -1.32 2.15
CA LEU A 252 -23.16 -0.06 1.81
C LEU A 252 -23.31 0.15 0.30
N THR A 253 -22.28 -0.19 -0.47
CA THR A 253 -22.19 0.15 -1.90
C THR A 253 -22.58 -0.98 -2.82
N GLY A 254 -22.49 -2.23 -2.36
CA GLY A 254 -22.51 -3.44 -3.21
C GLY A 254 -21.30 -3.55 -4.14
N GLY A 255 -20.36 -2.61 -4.08
CA GLY A 255 -19.21 -2.53 -4.98
C GLY A 255 -18.09 -3.46 -4.54
N ASP A 256 -17.49 -4.17 -5.51
CA ASP A 256 -16.37 -5.08 -5.27
C ASP A 256 -15.08 -4.31 -4.88
N PRO A 257 -14.54 -4.50 -3.66
CA PRO A 257 -13.29 -3.88 -3.23
C PRO A 257 -12.07 -4.26 -4.09
N ALA A 258 -12.08 -5.44 -4.70
CA ALA A 258 -11.00 -5.86 -5.59
C ALA A 258 -10.98 -5.02 -6.87
N ALA A 259 -12.15 -4.71 -7.43
CA ALA A 259 -12.28 -3.80 -8.56
C ALA A 259 -11.80 -2.38 -8.19
N MET A 260 -12.12 -1.90 -6.98
CA MET A 260 -11.64 -0.60 -6.49
C MET A 260 -10.12 -0.57 -6.37
N TRP A 261 -9.53 -1.60 -5.78
CA TRP A 261 -8.08 -1.74 -5.66
C TRP A 261 -7.40 -1.86 -7.02
N GLN A 262 -7.94 -2.65 -7.95
CA GLN A 262 -7.38 -2.77 -9.30
C GLN A 262 -7.38 -1.42 -10.04
N GLN A 263 -8.42 -0.61 -9.83
CA GLN A 263 -8.57 0.67 -10.50
C GLN A 263 -7.74 1.80 -9.87
N TRP A 264 -7.62 1.84 -8.54
CA TRP A 264 -7.09 2.99 -7.80
C TRP A 264 -5.96 2.66 -6.81
N GLY A 265 -5.63 1.39 -6.62
CA GLY A 265 -4.76 0.93 -5.52
C GLY A 265 -5.32 1.36 -4.16
N TYR A 266 -4.49 1.50 -3.11
CA TYR A 266 -4.96 1.96 -1.79
C TYR A 266 -5.57 3.37 -1.79
N GLY A 267 -5.40 4.16 -2.85
CA GLY A 267 -6.05 5.48 -2.97
C GLY A 267 -7.58 5.43 -3.01
N TRP A 268 -8.19 4.26 -3.28
CA TRP A 268 -9.66 4.12 -3.23
C TRP A 268 -10.21 4.41 -1.84
N THR A 269 -9.46 4.10 -0.78
CA THR A 269 -9.93 4.30 0.59
C THR A 269 -9.93 5.77 1.00
N SER A 270 -9.15 6.64 0.36
CA SER A 270 -9.21 8.09 0.58
C SER A 270 -10.42 8.75 -0.10
N GLN A 271 -11.07 8.06 -1.05
CA GLN A 271 -12.18 8.59 -1.83
C GLN A 271 -13.44 7.70 -1.73
N TRP A 272 -13.48 6.74 -0.80
CA TRP A 272 -14.53 5.73 -0.71
C TRP A 272 -15.95 6.32 -0.61
N ARG A 273 -16.08 7.48 0.05
CA ARG A 273 -17.36 8.22 0.16
C ARG A 273 -17.94 8.63 -1.20
N SER A 274 -17.10 8.88 -2.19
CA SER A 274 -17.54 9.28 -3.54
C SER A 274 -18.22 8.14 -4.30
N HIS A 275 -18.10 6.91 -3.81
CA HIS A 275 -18.76 5.72 -4.38
C HIS A 275 -20.09 5.39 -3.69
N LEU A 276 -20.48 6.15 -2.66
CA LEU A 276 -21.78 5.97 -2.03
C LEU A 276 -22.90 6.38 -3.01
N PRO A 277 -24.03 5.65 -3.04
CA PRO A 277 -25.20 6.05 -3.80
C PRO A 277 -25.63 7.49 -3.50
N ILE A 278 -26.02 8.23 -4.54
CA ILE A 278 -26.49 9.62 -4.46
C ILE A 278 -27.63 9.71 -3.45
N GLY A 279 -27.47 10.51 -2.39
CA GLY A 279 -28.44 10.68 -1.29
C GLY A 279 -28.03 10.05 0.05
N MET A 280 -27.02 9.17 0.08
CA MET A 280 -26.49 8.61 1.34
C MET A 280 -25.50 9.56 2.05
N THR A 281 -24.80 10.41 1.30
CA THR A 281 -23.85 11.41 1.85
C THR A 281 -24.51 12.59 2.55
N GLU A 282 -25.83 12.77 2.37
CA GLU A 282 -26.61 13.91 2.88
C GLU A 282 -27.72 13.50 3.87
N ALA A 283 -27.74 12.26 4.37
CA ALA A 283 -28.76 11.78 5.30
C ALA A 283 -28.78 12.64 6.59
N PRO A 284 -29.80 13.52 6.83
CA PRO A 284 -29.67 14.60 7.80
C PRO A 284 -29.79 14.16 9.27
N GLN A 285 -30.22 12.92 9.56
CA GLN A 285 -30.48 12.43 10.92
C GLN A 285 -30.30 10.90 11.04
N GLY A 286 -29.94 10.41 12.24
CA GLY A 286 -29.90 8.97 12.58
C GLY A 286 -28.52 8.32 12.53
N VAL A 287 -28.50 6.98 12.50
CA VAL A 287 -27.29 6.11 12.59
C VAL A 287 -26.28 6.40 11.47
N SER A 288 -26.73 6.91 10.32
CA SER A 288 -25.86 7.38 9.23
C SER A 288 -24.87 8.48 9.65
N ARG A 289 -25.19 9.30 10.66
CA ARG A 289 -24.31 10.38 11.16
C ARG A 289 -23.04 9.85 11.84
N GLN A 290 -23.12 8.68 12.49
CA GLN A 290 -22.01 8.08 13.25
C GLN A 290 -21.20 7.11 12.38
N LEU A 291 -21.87 6.37 11.50
CA LEU A 291 -21.26 5.33 10.69
C LEU A 291 -20.16 5.86 9.76
N ILE A 292 -20.42 6.96 9.05
CA ILE A 292 -19.51 7.46 8.02
C ILE A 292 -18.17 7.96 8.63
N PRO A 293 -18.14 8.71 9.73
CA PRO A 293 -16.87 9.05 10.41
C PRO A 293 -16.10 7.84 10.94
N VAL A 294 -16.80 6.82 11.45
CA VAL A 294 -16.15 5.58 11.90
C VAL A 294 -15.50 4.87 10.71
N LEU A 295 -16.20 4.73 9.59
CA LEU A 295 -15.66 4.13 8.36
C LEU A 295 -14.48 4.93 7.78
N ASP A 296 -14.52 6.26 7.80
CA ASP A 296 -13.38 7.10 7.42
C ASP A 296 -12.10 6.74 8.19
N ARG A 297 -12.26 6.50 9.49
CA ARG A 297 -11.12 6.20 10.36
C ARG A 297 -10.66 4.76 10.23
N LEU A 298 -11.58 3.80 10.07
CA LEU A 298 -11.24 2.40 9.79
C LEU A 298 -10.50 2.23 8.44
N LEU A 299 -10.82 3.06 7.45
CA LEU A 299 -10.27 2.99 6.09
C LEU A 299 -9.01 3.85 5.87
N GLN A 300 -8.43 4.47 6.91
CA GLN A 300 -7.18 5.22 6.76
C GLN A 300 -6.07 4.30 6.20
N PRO A 301 -5.34 4.72 5.15
CA PRO A 301 -4.25 3.92 4.61
C PRO A 301 -3.19 3.59 5.66
N ASP A 302 -2.77 4.59 6.44
CA ASP A 302 -1.84 4.44 7.55
C ASP A 302 -2.55 3.84 8.77
N TYR A 303 -2.16 2.62 9.17
CA TYR A 303 -2.76 1.91 10.30
C TYR A 303 -2.64 2.68 11.62
N ARG A 304 -1.63 3.55 11.78
CA ARG A 304 -1.44 4.42 12.95
C ARG A 304 -2.50 5.50 13.07
N GLN A 305 -3.19 5.82 11.97
CA GLN A 305 -4.28 6.79 11.93
C GLN A 305 -5.65 6.14 12.12
N ARG A 306 -5.72 4.80 12.11
CA ARG A 306 -6.94 4.03 12.41
C ARG A 306 -7.21 4.01 13.92
N TYR A 307 -8.27 3.32 14.30
CA TYR A 307 -8.48 2.95 15.70
C TYR A 307 -7.43 1.90 16.10
N HIS A 308 -6.76 2.11 17.22
CA HIS A 308 -5.80 1.13 17.78
C HIS A 308 -6.49 0.02 18.59
N ALA A 309 -7.80 0.13 18.83
CA ALA A 309 -8.57 -0.85 19.57
C ALA A 309 -10.05 -0.83 19.17
N ALA A 310 -10.68 -1.99 19.13
CA ALA A 310 -12.07 -2.16 18.68
C ALA A 310 -13.09 -1.40 19.55
N ASN A 311 -12.84 -1.28 20.86
CA ASN A 311 -13.71 -0.54 21.79
C ASN A 311 -13.81 0.96 21.48
N LEU A 312 -12.78 1.56 20.86
CA LEU A 312 -12.82 2.98 20.47
C LEU A 312 -13.72 3.20 19.26
N ALA A 313 -13.66 2.31 18.28
CA ALA A 313 -14.58 2.33 17.15
C ALA A 313 -16.03 2.06 17.61
N GLU A 314 -16.21 1.16 18.58
CA GLU A 314 -17.52 0.85 19.17
C GLU A 314 -18.13 2.07 19.88
N ALA A 315 -17.32 2.79 20.66
CA ALA A 315 -17.74 4.01 21.36
C ALA A 315 -18.16 5.13 20.39
N ASP A 316 -17.34 5.40 19.36
CA ASP A 316 -17.66 6.42 18.34
C ASP A 316 -18.92 6.05 17.53
N LEU A 317 -19.21 4.76 17.38
CA LEU A 317 -20.43 4.25 16.73
C LEU A 317 -21.66 4.27 17.65
N ALA A 318 -21.49 4.56 18.95
CA ALA A 318 -22.55 4.64 19.95
C ALA A 318 -22.88 6.09 20.35
N GLU A 319 -21.90 6.98 20.44
CA GLU A 319 -22.10 8.37 20.89
C GLU A 319 -22.47 9.34 19.75
N PRO A 320 -23.35 10.33 19.96
CA PRO A 320 -23.54 11.42 19.01
C PRO A 320 -22.25 12.25 18.94
N ILE A 321 -21.48 12.09 17.87
CA ILE A 321 -20.21 12.79 17.66
C ILE A 321 -20.43 14.31 17.77
N THR A 322 -20.04 14.91 18.90
CA THR A 322 -19.75 16.34 18.98
C THR A 322 -18.49 16.59 18.14
N PRO A 323 -18.53 17.46 17.12
CA PRO A 323 -17.33 17.79 16.38
C PRO A 323 -16.29 18.37 17.36
N PRO A 324 -14.99 18.08 17.19
CA PRO A 324 -13.96 18.76 17.95
C PRO A 324 -14.10 20.26 17.72
N ILE A 325 -14.27 21.03 18.80
CA ILE A 325 -14.25 22.48 18.78
C ILE A 325 -12.83 22.90 18.40
N ILE A 326 -12.59 23.11 17.11
CA ILE A 326 -11.53 24.02 16.67
C ILE A 326 -12.10 25.41 16.93
N ALA A 327 -11.64 26.07 17.98
CA ALA A 327 -12.00 27.45 18.26
C ALA A 327 -11.62 28.32 17.03
N PRO A 328 -12.55 29.09 16.46
CA PRO A 328 -12.22 29.97 15.35
C PRO A 328 -11.27 31.06 15.85
N THR A 329 -10.11 31.17 15.23
CA THR A 329 -9.27 32.35 15.34
C THR A 329 -10.02 33.53 14.72
N PRO A 330 -10.08 34.72 15.35
CA PRO A 330 -10.82 35.84 14.80
C PRO A 330 -10.25 36.25 13.43
N ILE A 331 -11.11 36.26 12.42
CA ILE A 331 -10.82 36.88 11.12
C ILE A 331 -11.02 38.38 11.30
N GLU A 332 -9.94 39.16 11.33
CA GLU A 332 -10.00 40.60 11.08
C GLU A 332 -10.29 40.83 9.59
N GLU A 333 -11.41 41.50 9.31
CA GLU A 333 -11.81 41.91 7.96
C GLU A 333 -10.79 42.88 7.35
N LEU A 334 -9.92 42.39 6.46
CA LEU A 334 -9.16 43.25 5.57
C LEU A 334 -10.06 43.75 4.44
N LYS A 335 -10.41 45.04 4.49
CA LYS A 335 -11.09 45.78 3.44
C LYS A 335 -10.36 45.59 2.09
N ARG A 336 -11.11 45.14 1.08
CA ARG A 336 -10.65 44.96 -0.31
C ARG A 336 -10.24 46.32 -0.90
N GLY A 337 -8.94 46.52 -1.12
CA GLY A 337 -8.43 47.50 -2.09
C GLY A 337 -8.47 46.94 -3.51
N PRO A 338 -8.54 47.78 -4.56
CA PRO A 338 -8.67 47.32 -5.94
C PRO A 338 -7.37 46.67 -6.45
N LEU A 339 -7.54 45.60 -7.22
CA LEU A 339 -6.47 44.77 -7.79
C LEU A 339 -5.59 45.55 -8.79
N PRO A 340 -4.24 45.47 -8.72
CA PRO A 340 -3.37 45.99 -9.78
C PRO A 340 -3.27 45.02 -10.97
N ALA A 341 -3.36 45.56 -12.18
CA ALA A 341 -3.14 44.86 -13.43
C ALA A 341 -1.67 44.44 -13.60
N TRP A 342 -1.43 43.17 -13.93
CA TRP A 342 -0.08 42.64 -14.18
C TRP A 342 0.33 42.86 -15.64
N THR A 343 1.21 43.84 -15.88
CA THR A 343 1.95 43.97 -17.14
C THR A 343 3.33 43.29 -17.03
N ARG A 344 3.63 42.46 -18.05
CA ARG A 344 4.94 41.85 -18.33
C ARG A 344 6.08 42.88 -18.36
N ARG A 345 7.19 42.62 -17.67
CA ARG A 345 8.56 43.09 -18.01
C ARG A 345 9.60 42.28 -17.22
N ARG A 346 10.40 41.44 -17.89
CA ARG A 346 11.74 41.71 -18.45
C ARG A 346 12.81 42.01 -17.39
N PHE A 347 13.66 41.00 -17.19
CA PHE A 347 14.94 41.00 -16.48
C PHE A 347 15.90 42.02 -17.13
N VAL A 348 16.45 42.96 -16.36
CA VAL A 348 17.60 43.78 -16.76
C VAL A 348 18.61 43.82 -15.60
N GLN A 349 19.87 43.58 -15.95
CA GLN A 349 21.03 43.51 -15.07
C GLN A 349 21.31 44.82 -14.32
N ARG A 350 21.81 44.68 -13.09
CA ARG A 350 22.33 45.78 -12.25
C ARG A 350 23.71 46.23 -12.74
N THR A 351 23.91 47.53 -12.84
CA THR A 351 25.23 48.18 -12.77
C THR A 351 25.24 49.18 -11.60
N MET A 352 26.32 49.14 -10.82
CA MET A 352 26.62 50.04 -9.70
C MET A 352 26.79 51.50 -10.16
N PHE A 353 26.52 52.46 -9.26
CA PHE A 353 27.39 53.62 -9.01
C PHE A 353 27.07 54.24 -7.63
N ALA A 354 28.10 54.80 -7.00
CA ALA A 354 28.15 55.36 -5.65
C ALA A 354 28.07 56.90 -5.63
N ALA A 355 28.10 57.46 -4.40
CA ALA A 355 28.13 58.87 -3.95
C ALA A 355 26.76 59.42 -3.52
N GLY A 356 26.56 60.11 -2.40
CA GLY A 356 27.40 60.65 -1.32
C GLY A 356 26.54 61.65 -0.53
N GLY A 357 26.82 61.91 0.76
CA GLY A 357 26.20 63.02 1.51
C GLY A 357 25.90 62.74 2.99
N VAL A 358 26.42 63.58 3.88
CA VAL A 358 26.57 63.45 5.34
C VAL A 358 25.64 64.42 6.12
N VAL A 359 25.44 64.17 7.44
CA VAL A 359 25.22 65.10 8.60
C VAL A 359 23.75 65.23 9.09
N VAL A 360 23.32 65.19 10.37
CA VAL A 360 23.85 64.94 11.75
C VAL A 360 22.63 64.74 12.67
N GLY A 361 22.76 64.01 13.80
CA GLY A 361 21.80 64.09 14.91
C GLY A 361 22.05 63.10 16.06
N LEU A 362 22.89 63.49 17.03
CA LEU A 362 23.11 62.92 18.38
C LEU A 362 21.78 62.72 19.15
N ALA A 363 21.56 61.85 20.15
CA ALA A 363 22.35 60.94 20.98
C ALA A 363 21.38 60.02 21.79
N LEU A 364 21.83 58.83 22.23
CA LEU A 364 21.83 58.39 23.65
C LEU A 364 22.16 56.89 23.80
N HIS A 365 22.98 56.62 24.82
CA HIS A 365 23.54 55.35 25.31
C HIS A 365 22.64 54.10 25.26
N ALA A 366 23.17 52.96 24.79
CA ALA A 366 23.75 51.88 25.62
C ALA A 366 23.64 50.48 24.97
N VAL A 367 24.70 49.69 25.17
CA VAL A 367 24.78 48.21 25.12
C VAL A 367 24.76 47.51 23.74
N GLY A 368 25.82 46.72 23.50
CA GLY A 368 25.76 45.49 22.73
C GLY A 368 26.05 45.65 21.24
N SER A 369 27.26 45.28 20.83
CA SER A 369 27.51 44.88 19.44
C SER A 369 26.77 43.57 19.14
N GLU A 370 25.47 43.62 18.90
CA GLU A 370 24.82 42.60 18.08
C GLU A 370 25.35 42.82 16.67
N LEU A 371 26.30 41.96 16.27
CA LEU A 371 26.56 41.70 14.86
C LEU A 371 25.19 41.48 14.21
N LEU A 372 24.82 42.33 13.25
CA LEU A 372 23.68 42.10 12.37
C LEU A 372 23.80 40.67 11.81
N GLU A 373 23.08 39.71 12.40
CA GLU A 373 23.08 38.33 11.92
C GLU A 373 22.49 38.36 10.51
N ASN A 374 23.30 38.01 9.51
CA ASN A 374 22.88 38.02 8.13
C ASN A 374 21.94 36.83 7.88
N THR A 375 20.66 37.03 8.13
CA THR A 375 19.54 36.09 7.94
C THR A 375 19.26 35.73 6.49
N LYS A 376 19.92 36.40 5.53
CA LYS A 376 19.83 36.11 4.09
C LYS A 376 20.91 35.16 3.59
N PHE A 377 22.03 35.05 4.29
CA PHE A 377 23.16 34.19 3.92
C PHE A 377 23.68 33.46 5.15
N LEU A 378 23.18 32.24 5.36
CA LEU A 378 23.54 31.43 6.50
C LEU A 378 24.54 30.35 6.08
N THR A 379 25.42 29.97 6.99
CA THR A 379 26.37 28.87 6.79
C THR A 379 26.11 27.80 7.84
N VAL A 380 25.97 26.56 7.39
CA VAL A 380 25.86 25.37 8.22
C VAL A 380 27.19 24.63 8.15
N SER A 381 27.81 24.36 9.30
CA SER A 381 29.07 23.63 9.37
C SER A 381 29.22 22.85 10.67
N LYS A 382 29.55 21.56 10.57
CA LYS A 382 29.92 20.74 11.73
C LYS A 382 31.19 21.25 12.42
N ARG A 383 32.07 21.95 11.70
CA ARG A 383 33.36 22.47 12.20
C ARG A 383 33.50 23.98 11.91
N GLY A 384 33.94 24.78 12.87
CA GLY A 384 34.14 26.23 12.67
C GLY A 384 32.92 27.09 12.99
N ARG A 385 32.79 28.26 12.34
CA ARG A 385 31.71 29.25 12.56
C ARG A 385 30.50 28.95 11.67
N GLY A 386 29.29 29.06 12.20
CA GLY A 386 28.03 28.78 11.51
C GLY A 386 27.07 27.93 12.36
N PHE A 387 25.88 27.66 11.82
CA PHE A 387 24.90 26.75 12.43
C PHE A 387 25.42 25.32 12.44
N ARG A 388 25.06 24.54 13.47
CA ARG A 388 25.47 23.13 13.61
C ARG A 388 24.55 22.15 12.89
N THR A 389 23.31 22.56 12.68
CA THR A 389 22.26 21.79 11.99
C THR A 389 21.67 22.66 10.87
N ILE A 390 21.10 22.00 9.87
CA ILE A 390 20.41 22.64 8.77
C ILE A 390 19.07 23.18 9.25
N ASN A 391 18.34 22.43 10.07
CA ASN A 391 17.07 22.88 10.65
C ASN A 391 17.19 24.18 11.46
N ASP A 392 18.26 24.37 12.24
CA ASP A 392 18.43 25.62 12.99
C ASP A 392 18.73 26.81 12.07
N ALA A 393 19.44 26.57 10.96
CA ALA A 393 19.62 27.60 9.93
C ALA A 393 18.29 27.92 9.24
N ILE A 394 17.46 26.92 8.92
CA ILE A 394 16.12 27.13 8.32
C ILE A 394 15.22 27.96 9.25
N LYS A 395 15.21 27.65 10.55
CA LYS A 395 14.44 28.41 11.56
C LYS A 395 14.82 29.89 11.57
N LYS A 396 16.11 30.20 11.46
CA LYS A 396 16.64 31.59 11.47
C LYS A 396 16.59 32.28 10.11
N ALA A 397 16.48 31.54 9.02
CA ALA A 397 16.46 32.08 7.68
C ALA A 397 15.19 32.90 7.38
N GLU A 398 15.37 34.01 6.66
CA GLU A 398 14.28 34.73 6.01
C GLU A 398 13.79 33.99 4.75
N PRO A 399 12.52 34.16 4.34
CA PRO A 399 12.06 33.71 3.02
C PRO A 399 12.97 34.24 1.88
N GLY A 400 13.39 33.34 1.00
CA GLY A 400 14.32 33.60 -0.09
C GLY A 400 15.80 33.57 0.30
N ALA A 401 16.14 33.24 1.54
CA ALA A 401 17.53 33.16 2.00
C ALA A 401 18.29 31.98 1.37
N LYS A 402 19.62 32.14 1.34
CA LYS A 402 20.56 31.10 0.92
C LYS A 402 21.26 30.48 2.13
N ILE A 403 21.17 29.17 2.25
CA ILE A 403 21.86 28.37 3.27
C ILE A 403 22.99 27.60 2.59
N THR A 404 24.23 27.90 2.97
CA THR A 404 25.42 27.20 2.48
C THR A 404 25.79 26.07 3.44
N VAL A 405 25.78 24.82 2.97
CA VAL A 405 26.12 23.64 3.77
C VAL A 405 27.56 23.21 3.47
N MET A 406 28.40 23.16 4.50
CA MET A 406 29.79 22.73 4.39
C MET A 406 29.90 21.19 4.45
N PRO A 407 31.04 20.59 4.05
CA PRO A 407 31.29 19.16 4.21
C PRO A 407 31.03 18.64 5.62
N GLY A 408 30.31 17.52 5.70
CA GLY A 408 29.88 16.88 6.93
C GLY A 408 28.72 15.91 6.71
N VAL A 409 28.49 15.05 7.70
CA VAL A 409 27.32 14.17 7.79
C VAL A 409 26.32 14.81 8.75
N TYR A 410 25.11 15.07 8.27
CA TYR A 410 24.04 15.75 8.98
C TYR A 410 22.89 14.77 9.18
N GLN A 411 22.78 14.23 10.40
CA GLN A 411 21.71 13.32 10.79
C GLN A 411 20.49 14.13 11.23
N GLU A 412 19.60 14.43 10.30
CA GLU A 412 18.39 15.21 10.52
C GLU A 412 17.40 15.06 9.35
N SER A 413 16.09 15.09 9.64
CA SER A 413 15.04 15.31 8.65
C SER A 413 14.82 16.82 8.48
N ILE A 414 15.04 17.36 7.28
CA ILE A 414 14.95 18.80 7.03
C ILE A 414 13.56 19.22 6.56
N VAL A 415 12.92 20.10 7.32
CA VAL A 415 11.59 20.65 7.00
C VAL A 415 11.76 22.02 6.35
N ILE A 416 11.39 22.16 5.08
CA ILE A 416 11.48 23.43 4.35
C ILE A 416 10.09 24.09 4.35
N ASP A 417 9.87 25.00 5.29
CA ASP A 417 8.58 25.67 5.55
C ASP A 417 8.45 27.08 4.93
N LYS A 418 9.53 27.56 4.31
CA LYS A 418 9.59 28.85 3.62
C LYS A 418 10.47 28.72 2.37
N PRO A 419 10.33 29.63 1.38
CA PRO A 419 11.18 29.58 0.19
C PRO A 419 12.65 29.71 0.54
N LEU A 420 13.49 28.75 0.12
CA LEU A 420 14.92 28.72 0.47
C LEU A 420 15.78 28.16 -0.66
N GLU A 421 17.04 28.60 -0.71
CA GLU A 421 18.10 27.98 -1.51
C GLU A 421 19.12 27.31 -0.59
N ILE A 422 19.17 25.98 -0.56
CA ILE A 422 20.13 25.20 0.22
C ILE A 422 21.22 24.66 -0.72
N VAL A 423 22.48 25.03 -0.48
CA VAL A 423 23.59 24.77 -1.41
C VAL A 423 24.77 24.15 -0.68
N GLY A 424 25.15 22.94 -1.07
CA GLY A 424 26.39 22.32 -0.66
C GLY A 424 27.61 23.05 -1.24
N LYS A 425 28.59 23.38 -0.38
CA LYS A 425 29.86 24.00 -0.78
C LYS A 425 30.99 22.99 -0.74
N GLY A 426 31.14 22.27 -1.83
CA GLY A 426 32.18 21.26 -2.00
C GLY A 426 31.68 20.08 -2.84
N PRO A 427 32.46 18.99 -2.90
CA PRO A 427 32.01 17.73 -3.49
C PRO A 427 30.75 17.22 -2.78
N ALA A 428 29.73 16.82 -3.55
CA ALA A 428 28.43 16.40 -3.01
C ALA A 428 28.52 15.15 -2.12
N ASP A 429 29.46 14.24 -2.41
CA ASP A 429 29.72 13.03 -1.64
C ASP A 429 30.26 13.30 -0.23
N GLN A 430 30.80 14.51 0.01
CA GLN A 430 31.28 14.95 1.31
C GLN A 430 30.23 15.72 2.13
N ILE A 431 29.02 15.93 1.57
CA ILE A 431 27.93 16.66 2.22
C ILE A 431 26.72 15.74 2.22
N GLN A 432 26.51 15.04 3.35
CA GLN A 432 25.50 14.01 3.45
C GLN A 432 24.42 14.43 4.44
N ILE A 433 23.16 14.29 4.04
CA ILE A 433 22.01 14.36 4.92
C ILE A 433 21.48 12.94 5.06
N GLU A 434 21.52 12.44 6.29
CA GLU A 434 21.05 11.12 6.67
C GLU A 434 19.81 11.27 7.55
N SER A 435 18.80 10.46 7.32
CA SER A 435 17.63 10.40 8.19
C SER A 435 17.32 8.97 8.58
N SER A 436 17.25 8.72 9.88
CA SER A 436 16.81 7.47 10.50
C SER A 436 15.38 7.58 11.08
N GLU A 437 14.73 8.74 10.95
CA GLU A 437 13.38 9.04 11.45
C GLU A 437 12.59 9.77 10.34
N GLY A 438 12.15 9.04 9.31
CA GLY A 438 11.39 9.58 8.19
C GLY A 438 12.23 10.19 7.05
N ASP A 439 11.56 10.97 6.18
CA ASP A 439 12.16 11.48 4.93
C ASP A 439 13.30 12.49 5.19
N CYS A 440 14.34 12.51 4.34
CA CYS A 440 15.41 13.50 4.51
C CYS A 440 14.92 14.93 4.21
N ILE A 441 14.03 15.11 3.22
CA ILE A 441 13.40 16.40 2.90
C ILE A 441 11.88 16.30 3.03
N ILE A 442 11.29 17.24 3.79
CA ILE A 442 9.85 17.44 3.90
C ILE A 442 9.49 18.85 3.41
N MET A 443 8.73 18.94 2.31
CA MET A 443 8.29 20.21 1.72
C MET A 443 7.02 20.76 2.41
N LYS A 444 7.12 21.95 2.99
CA LYS A 444 6.01 22.73 3.58
C LYS A 444 5.88 24.15 3.01
N THR A 445 6.42 24.36 1.81
CA THR A 445 6.45 25.65 1.14
C THR A 445 6.19 25.51 -0.36
N ASP A 446 5.87 26.62 -1.03
CA ASP A 446 5.54 26.63 -2.46
C ASP A 446 6.77 26.47 -3.36
N SER A 447 7.98 26.79 -2.88
CA SER A 447 9.19 26.65 -3.68
C SER A 447 10.43 26.41 -2.83
N ALA A 448 11.34 25.54 -3.29
CA ALA A 448 12.66 25.37 -2.69
C ALA A 448 13.68 24.92 -3.73
N VAL A 449 14.95 25.27 -3.48
CA VAL A 449 16.08 24.86 -4.32
C VAL A 449 17.12 24.20 -3.45
N VAL A 450 17.56 23.02 -3.85
CA VAL A 450 18.55 22.22 -3.13
C VAL A 450 19.62 21.75 -4.11
N LYS A 451 20.89 22.05 -3.83
CA LYS A 451 21.99 21.78 -4.76
C LYS A 451 23.20 21.16 -4.10
N GLY A 452 23.84 20.20 -4.77
CA GLY A 452 25.17 19.70 -4.40
C GLY A 452 25.22 18.96 -3.07
N ILE A 453 24.15 18.23 -2.72
CA ILE A 453 24.02 17.50 -1.45
C ILE A 453 23.70 16.04 -1.75
N THR A 454 24.24 15.14 -0.94
CA THR A 454 23.91 13.72 -0.93
C THR A 454 22.82 13.43 0.10
N PHE A 455 21.77 12.73 -0.28
CA PHE A 455 20.69 12.27 0.57
C PHE A 455 20.75 10.76 0.72
N HIS A 456 20.70 10.28 1.95
CA HIS A 456 20.61 8.86 2.26
C HIS A 456 19.52 8.62 3.30
N GLY A 457 18.42 8.00 2.85
CA GLY A 457 17.33 7.58 3.75
C GLY A 457 17.64 6.21 4.33
N GLU A 458 17.83 6.11 5.65
CA GLU A 458 18.15 4.84 6.35
C GLU A 458 16.94 4.24 7.07
N ASP A 459 15.88 5.03 7.26
CA ASP A 459 14.68 4.60 7.98
C ASP A 459 13.89 3.52 7.21
N LYS A 460 13.22 2.66 7.97
CA LYS A 460 12.48 1.50 7.48
C LYS A 460 11.27 1.86 6.60
N GLN A 461 10.84 3.14 6.57
CA GLN A 461 9.64 3.60 5.86
C GLN A 461 9.78 5.04 5.30
N ALA A 462 10.90 5.39 4.65
CA ALA A 462 11.16 6.77 4.21
C ALA A 462 11.60 6.90 2.75
N TYR A 463 11.12 7.95 2.08
CA TYR A 463 11.72 8.45 0.85
C TYR A 463 12.95 9.29 1.20
N ALA A 464 14.00 9.24 0.39
CA ALA A 464 15.08 10.21 0.61
C ALA A 464 14.62 11.64 0.31
N VAL A 465 13.71 11.81 -0.66
CA VAL A 465 13.03 13.08 -0.93
C VAL A 465 11.54 12.85 -1.17
N TYR A 466 10.69 13.53 -0.40
CA TYR A 466 9.22 13.42 -0.51
C TYR A 466 8.58 14.76 -0.86
N VAL A 467 7.85 14.81 -1.97
CA VAL A 467 7.23 16.04 -2.51
C VAL A 467 5.73 15.82 -2.77
N THR A 468 4.89 16.42 -1.94
CA THR A 468 3.41 16.36 -2.08
C THR A 468 2.79 17.69 -2.48
N GLN A 469 3.56 18.77 -2.35
CA GLN A 469 3.15 20.15 -2.63
C GLN A 469 4.36 21.02 -2.99
N GLY A 470 4.09 22.13 -3.65
CA GLY A 470 5.10 23.11 -4.04
C GLY A 470 6.06 22.60 -5.12
N GLU A 471 6.99 23.48 -5.50
CA GLU A 471 8.03 23.19 -6.49
C GLU A 471 9.40 22.99 -5.83
N LEU A 472 9.95 21.78 -5.91
CA LEU A 472 11.31 21.49 -5.47
C LEU A 472 12.27 21.36 -6.65
N ILE A 473 13.39 22.09 -6.61
CA ILE A 473 14.48 21.93 -7.59
C ILE A 473 15.64 21.21 -6.91
N LEU A 474 15.97 20.01 -7.41
CA LEU A 474 17.15 19.24 -7.04
C LEU A 474 18.20 19.36 -8.16
N GLU A 475 19.40 19.83 -7.82
CA GLU A 475 20.46 20.03 -8.81
C GLU A 475 21.82 19.50 -8.34
N ASN A 476 22.46 18.63 -9.13
CA ASN A 476 23.76 18.04 -8.78
C ASN A 476 23.74 17.28 -7.44
N CYS A 477 22.62 16.64 -7.10
CA CYS A 477 22.47 15.86 -5.87
C CYS A 477 22.73 14.37 -6.12
N THR A 478 23.16 13.65 -5.08
CA THR A 478 23.17 12.19 -5.07
C THR A 478 22.10 11.70 -4.11
N ILE A 479 21.30 10.71 -4.51
CA ILE A 479 20.12 10.29 -3.76
C ILE A 479 20.09 8.76 -3.69
N ALA A 480 19.97 8.23 -2.48
CA ALA A 480 19.78 6.82 -2.20
C ALA A 480 18.78 6.65 -1.04
N SER A 481 18.02 5.56 -1.04
CA SER A 481 17.13 5.18 0.06
C SER A 481 17.21 3.68 0.30
N ASP A 482 17.33 3.28 1.56
CA ASP A 482 17.39 1.88 1.98
C ASP A 482 16.02 1.21 2.06
N THR A 483 14.91 1.92 1.79
CA THR A 483 13.55 1.37 1.85
C THR A 483 12.66 1.79 0.69
N LEU A 484 12.04 2.97 0.73
CA LEU A 484 11.12 3.45 -0.30
C LEU A 484 11.90 4.04 -1.50
N ALA A 485 11.20 4.76 -2.38
CA ALA A 485 11.83 5.35 -3.54
C ALA A 485 12.87 6.43 -3.15
N GLY A 486 13.90 6.60 -3.97
CA GLY A 486 14.87 7.69 -3.77
C GLY A 486 14.20 9.06 -3.80
N VAL A 487 13.31 9.29 -4.78
CA VAL A 487 12.49 10.50 -4.86
C VAL A 487 11.03 10.11 -5.09
N GLY A 488 10.14 10.50 -4.19
CA GLY A 488 8.69 10.31 -4.32
C GLY A 488 7.96 11.64 -4.54
N ILE A 489 7.15 11.71 -5.60
CA ILE A 489 6.41 12.91 -6.00
C ILE A 489 4.93 12.56 -6.19
N PHE A 490 4.05 13.26 -5.48
CA PHE A 490 2.63 12.92 -5.36
C PHE A 490 1.74 14.16 -5.43
N GLY A 491 0.50 13.98 -5.89
CA GLY A 491 -0.55 15.00 -5.82
C GLY A 491 -0.17 16.30 -6.53
N ALA A 492 -0.20 17.41 -5.77
CA ALA A 492 0.14 18.74 -6.27
C ALA A 492 1.66 19.03 -6.31
N GLY A 493 2.49 18.04 -5.98
CA GLY A 493 3.95 18.17 -5.99
C GLY A 493 4.50 18.39 -7.41
N VAL A 494 5.41 19.35 -7.53
CA VAL A 494 6.19 19.59 -8.74
C VAL A 494 7.68 19.45 -8.39
N CYS A 495 8.42 18.66 -9.17
CA CYS A 495 9.84 18.50 -8.93
C CYS A 495 10.67 18.63 -10.20
N GLN A 496 11.73 19.42 -10.15
CA GLN A 496 12.76 19.49 -11.19
C GLN A 496 14.01 18.80 -10.69
N ILE A 497 14.36 17.65 -11.29
CA ILE A 497 15.55 16.86 -10.95
C ILE A 497 16.54 17.02 -12.09
N ARG A 498 17.68 17.68 -11.83
CA ARG A 498 18.68 18.00 -12.85
C ARG A 498 20.08 17.56 -12.45
N ARG A 499 20.77 16.86 -13.35
CA ARG A 499 22.17 16.44 -13.15
C ARG A 499 22.37 15.66 -11.84
N CYS A 500 21.34 14.90 -11.43
CA CYS A 500 21.38 14.12 -10.20
C CYS A 500 21.77 12.67 -10.47
N GLN A 501 22.33 12.01 -9.45
CA GLN A 501 22.55 10.57 -9.41
C GLN A 501 21.56 9.94 -8.43
N ILE A 502 20.71 9.04 -8.90
CA ILE A 502 19.74 8.31 -8.06
C ILE A 502 20.10 6.83 -8.12
N LYS A 503 20.66 6.29 -7.04
CA LYS A 503 21.34 5.00 -7.11
C LYS A 503 21.16 4.10 -5.90
N ASN A 504 21.23 2.79 -6.17
CA ASN A 504 21.32 1.72 -5.18
C ASN A 504 20.19 1.73 -4.14
N GLY A 505 19.01 2.25 -4.49
CA GLY A 505 17.85 2.23 -3.60
C GLY A 505 17.19 0.85 -3.52
N LYS A 506 16.53 0.55 -2.39
CA LYS A 506 15.71 -0.67 -2.26
C LYS A 506 14.32 -0.54 -2.90
N GLY A 507 13.83 0.68 -3.10
CA GLY A 507 12.62 0.97 -3.88
C GLY A 507 12.90 1.38 -5.32
N ALA A 508 11.97 2.13 -5.91
CA ALA A 508 12.16 2.75 -7.22
C ALA A 508 13.18 3.90 -7.13
N GLY A 509 13.86 4.23 -8.23
CA GLY A 509 14.73 5.42 -8.23
C GLY A 509 13.89 6.70 -8.04
N VAL A 510 12.96 6.93 -8.96
CA VAL A 510 11.97 8.02 -8.89
C VAL A 510 10.57 7.46 -9.03
N LEU A 511 9.67 7.87 -8.16
CA LEU A 511 8.24 7.56 -8.23
C LEU A 511 7.44 8.84 -8.47
N VAL A 512 6.65 8.85 -9.54
CA VAL A 512 5.72 9.96 -9.87
C VAL A 512 4.30 9.41 -9.89
N SER A 513 3.47 9.88 -8.96
CA SER A 513 2.15 9.34 -8.70
C SER A 513 1.08 10.43 -8.52
N ASP A 514 -0.19 10.02 -8.48
CA ASP A 514 -1.34 10.85 -8.11
C ASP A 514 -1.44 12.18 -8.88
N GLY A 515 -1.21 12.12 -10.20
CA GLY A 515 -1.27 13.28 -11.08
C GLY A 515 -0.07 14.24 -11.00
N ALA A 516 0.95 13.91 -10.20
CA ALA A 516 2.13 14.75 -10.04
C ALA A 516 2.92 14.95 -11.34
N VAL A 517 3.65 16.06 -11.40
CA VAL A 517 4.46 16.45 -12.55
C VAL A 517 5.92 16.56 -12.14
N ALA A 518 6.80 15.98 -12.95
CA ALA A 518 8.23 16.07 -12.74
C ALA A 518 8.98 16.39 -14.04
N MET A 519 10.09 17.12 -13.93
CA MET A 519 11.06 17.27 -15.00
C MET A 519 12.35 16.58 -14.56
N ILE A 520 12.70 15.48 -15.20
CA ILE A 520 13.90 14.68 -14.90
C ILE A 520 14.85 14.84 -16.08
N GLU A 521 15.98 15.51 -15.87
CA GLU A 521 16.85 15.96 -16.95
C GLU A 521 18.33 15.74 -16.63
N ASP A 522 19.06 15.17 -17.59
CA ASP A 522 20.50 14.92 -17.49
C ASP A 522 20.88 14.10 -16.23
N CYS A 523 20.00 13.18 -15.81
CA CYS A 523 20.18 12.38 -14.60
C CYS A 523 20.70 10.97 -14.92
N GLN A 524 21.41 10.38 -13.95
CA GLN A 524 21.79 8.97 -13.95
C GLN A 524 21.00 8.22 -12.88
N ILE A 525 20.23 7.22 -13.29
CA ILE A 525 19.40 6.40 -12.41
C ILE A 525 19.87 4.96 -12.54
N SER A 526 20.43 4.38 -11.46
CA SER A 526 21.08 3.07 -11.59
C SER A 526 21.08 2.19 -10.36
N GLY A 527 21.01 0.86 -10.55
CA GLY A 527 21.24 -0.11 -9.48
C GLY A 527 20.10 -0.21 -8.45
N ASN A 528 18.93 0.36 -8.73
CA ASN A 528 17.77 0.30 -7.84
C ASN A 528 17.13 -1.10 -7.88
N ALA A 529 16.56 -1.53 -6.75
CA ALA A 529 15.97 -2.86 -6.65
C ALA A 529 14.58 -2.96 -7.29
N HIS A 530 13.86 -1.84 -7.44
CA HIS A 530 12.65 -1.77 -8.28
C HIS A 530 12.93 -1.01 -9.58
N ALA A 531 11.90 -0.47 -10.24
CA ALA A 531 12.05 0.30 -11.46
C ALA A 531 12.97 1.51 -11.28
N GLY A 532 13.72 1.87 -12.33
CA GLY A 532 14.49 3.12 -12.33
C GLY A 532 13.57 4.33 -12.16
N VAL A 533 12.52 4.41 -12.98
CA VAL A 533 11.43 5.37 -12.83
C VAL A 533 10.09 4.64 -12.86
N GLU A 534 9.26 4.86 -11.85
CA GLU A 534 7.89 4.35 -11.77
C GLU A 534 6.91 5.52 -11.95
N ILE A 535 5.95 5.34 -12.86
CA ILE A 535 4.93 6.34 -13.18
C ILE A 535 3.56 5.70 -13.03
N LYS A 536 2.76 6.17 -12.08
CA LYS A 536 1.44 5.61 -11.82
C LYS A 536 0.39 6.64 -11.44
N GLN A 537 -0.87 6.21 -11.36
CA GLN A 537 -2.01 7.01 -10.90
C GLN A 537 -2.08 8.40 -11.58
N GLY A 538 -1.90 8.45 -12.90
CA GLY A 538 -1.95 9.70 -13.67
C GLY A 538 -0.70 10.58 -13.59
N GLY A 539 0.36 10.16 -12.90
CA GLY A 539 1.64 10.86 -12.90
C GLY A 539 2.14 11.14 -14.32
N ASN A 540 2.71 12.32 -14.55
CA ASN A 540 3.01 12.80 -15.89
C ASN A 540 4.38 13.51 -15.96
N PRO A 541 5.49 12.76 -15.83
CA PRO A 541 6.81 13.35 -15.91
C PRO A 541 7.29 13.57 -17.35
N VAL A 542 8.19 14.53 -17.51
CA VAL A 542 9.06 14.64 -18.68
C VAL A 542 10.45 14.17 -18.28
N ILE A 543 10.91 13.10 -18.91
CA ILE A 543 12.20 12.45 -18.68
C ILE A 543 13.04 12.66 -19.94
N ARG A 544 14.13 13.43 -19.82
CA ARG A 544 14.95 13.80 -20.97
C ARG A 544 16.43 13.62 -20.73
N ARG A 545 17.14 13.08 -21.73
CA ARG A 545 18.62 12.93 -21.69
C ARG A 545 19.12 12.22 -20.44
N CYS A 546 18.35 11.25 -19.93
CA CYS A 546 18.70 10.48 -18.76
C CYS A 546 19.31 9.13 -19.14
N GLU A 547 20.17 8.61 -18.27
CA GLU A 547 20.69 7.25 -18.34
C GLU A 547 20.04 6.41 -17.24
N ILE A 548 19.27 5.39 -17.62
CA ILE A 548 18.53 4.52 -16.70
C ILE A 548 19.04 3.09 -16.88
N LYS A 549 19.81 2.60 -15.91
CA LYS A 549 20.57 1.35 -16.11
C LYS A 549 20.71 0.44 -14.91
N ASP A 550 21.02 -0.82 -15.20
CA ASP A 550 21.46 -1.82 -14.22
C ASP A 550 20.48 -2.03 -13.05
N GLY A 551 19.18 -1.75 -13.27
CA GLY A 551 18.11 -1.98 -12.28
C GLY A 551 17.69 -3.45 -12.21
N LYS A 552 17.13 -3.87 -11.07
CA LYS A 552 16.64 -5.25 -10.88
C LYS A 552 15.25 -5.52 -11.46
N GLN A 553 14.55 -4.49 -11.95
CA GLN A 553 13.26 -4.60 -12.66
C GLN A 553 13.33 -3.88 -14.01
N SER A 554 12.22 -3.27 -14.45
CA SER A 554 12.16 -2.45 -15.66
C SER A 554 12.94 -1.14 -15.50
N GLY A 555 13.50 -0.62 -16.58
CA GLY A 555 14.12 0.71 -16.55
C GLY A 555 13.09 1.79 -16.19
N ILE A 556 11.99 1.82 -16.96
CA ILE A 556 10.83 2.68 -16.71
C ILE A 556 9.58 1.80 -16.64
N PHE A 557 8.73 2.01 -15.64
CA PHE A 557 7.46 1.31 -15.49
C PHE A 557 6.29 2.30 -15.47
N VAL A 558 5.39 2.17 -16.43
CA VAL A 558 4.23 3.06 -16.60
C VAL A 558 2.95 2.26 -16.42
N HIS A 559 2.18 2.57 -15.38
CA HIS A 559 0.96 1.83 -15.10
C HIS A 559 -0.14 2.66 -14.43
N SER A 560 -1.33 2.08 -14.24
CA SER A 560 -2.45 2.72 -13.53
C SER A 560 -2.73 4.13 -14.07
N LYS A 561 -2.91 4.24 -15.39
CA LYS A 561 -3.11 5.51 -16.13
C LYS A 561 -1.92 6.48 -16.09
N GLY A 562 -0.72 6.02 -15.72
CA GLY A 562 0.51 6.80 -15.80
C GLY A 562 0.76 7.33 -17.22
N LEU A 563 1.21 8.58 -17.31
CA LEU A 563 1.50 9.30 -18.54
C LEU A 563 3.00 9.59 -18.63
N GLY A 564 3.38 10.54 -19.47
CA GLY A 564 4.72 11.11 -19.49
C GLY A 564 5.37 11.09 -20.85
N VAL A 565 6.43 11.89 -20.97
CA VAL A 565 7.26 11.99 -22.16
C VAL A 565 8.65 11.50 -21.80
N ILE A 566 9.12 10.48 -22.52
CA ILE A 566 10.45 9.90 -22.36
C ILE A 566 11.19 10.18 -23.66
N GLU A 567 12.16 11.10 -23.60
CA GLU A 567 12.87 11.56 -24.79
C GLU A 567 14.38 11.55 -24.66
N ASP A 568 15.07 11.19 -25.73
CA ASP A 568 16.53 11.27 -25.81
C ASP A 568 17.24 10.50 -24.68
N CYS A 569 16.61 9.44 -24.14
CA CYS A 569 17.11 8.67 -23.00
C CYS A 569 17.86 7.40 -23.44
N GLN A 570 18.79 6.96 -22.60
CA GLN A 570 19.47 5.66 -22.72
C GLN A 570 18.98 4.73 -21.62
N ILE A 571 18.36 3.61 -22.01
CA ILE A 571 17.75 2.65 -21.08
C ILE A 571 18.36 1.27 -21.33
N SER A 572 19.21 0.80 -20.41
CA SER A 572 20.01 -0.40 -20.68
C SER A 572 20.41 -1.22 -19.46
N GLY A 573 20.73 -2.50 -19.65
CA GLY A 573 21.27 -3.36 -18.57
C GLY A 573 20.26 -3.76 -17.50
N ASN A 574 18.97 -3.45 -17.66
CA ASN A 574 17.95 -3.77 -16.67
C ASN A 574 17.57 -5.26 -16.70
N LYS A 575 17.23 -5.84 -15.54
CA LYS A 575 16.87 -7.27 -15.42
C LYS A 575 15.52 -7.63 -16.03
N PHE A 576 14.66 -6.64 -16.31
CA PHE A 576 13.42 -6.85 -17.03
C PHE A 576 13.37 -6.03 -18.33
N ALA A 577 12.23 -5.41 -18.67
CA ALA A 577 12.08 -4.62 -19.88
C ALA A 577 12.82 -3.27 -19.77
N GLY A 578 13.15 -2.66 -20.89
CA GLY A 578 13.61 -1.26 -20.88
C GLY A 578 12.48 -0.34 -20.41
N VAL A 579 11.34 -0.41 -21.10
CA VAL A 579 10.09 0.26 -20.70
C VAL A 579 8.96 -0.76 -20.63
N GLU A 580 8.22 -0.74 -19.53
CA GLU A 580 7.06 -1.60 -19.32
C GLU A 580 5.80 -0.75 -19.16
N ILE A 581 4.72 -1.16 -19.82
CA ILE A 581 3.44 -0.44 -19.86
C ILE A 581 2.31 -1.39 -19.52
N LYS A 582 1.51 -1.10 -18.48
CA LYS A 582 0.31 -1.88 -18.11
C LYS A 582 -0.82 -0.99 -17.61
N ALA A 583 -2.00 -1.56 -17.36
CA ALA A 583 -3.11 -0.90 -16.64
C ALA A 583 -3.38 0.54 -17.15
N GLN A 584 -3.62 0.69 -18.46
CA GLN A 584 -3.91 1.97 -19.12
C GLN A 584 -2.78 3.01 -19.07
N GLY A 585 -1.54 2.61 -18.77
CA GLY A 585 -0.37 3.47 -18.99
C GLY A 585 -0.33 3.96 -20.44
N ASN A 586 0.08 5.21 -20.63
CA ASN A 586 0.08 5.88 -21.94
C ASN A 586 1.27 6.86 -22.10
N PRO A 587 2.52 6.36 -22.15
CA PRO A 587 3.67 7.22 -22.36
C PRO A 587 3.90 7.56 -23.84
N LEU A 588 4.55 8.69 -24.09
CA LEU A 588 5.22 9.01 -25.34
C LEU A 588 6.72 8.72 -25.21
N ILE A 589 7.21 7.71 -25.92
CA ILE A 589 8.62 7.33 -25.98
C ILE A 589 9.17 7.81 -27.32
N ARG A 590 10.19 8.67 -27.31
CA ARG A 590 10.77 9.19 -28.55
C ARG A 590 12.29 9.33 -28.51
N ARG A 591 12.95 9.07 -29.64
CA ARG A 591 14.42 9.26 -29.79
C ARG A 591 15.24 8.56 -28.71
N CYS A 592 14.76 7.45 -28.17
CA CYS A 592 15.43 6.73 -27.10
C CYS A 592 16.31 5.60 -27.63
N GLN A 593 17.37 5.27 -26.90
CA GLN A 593 18.16 4.06 -27.09
C GLN A 593 17.82 3.07 -25.97
N ILE A 594 17.07 2.02 -26.31
CA ILE A 594 16.62 1.01 -25.38
C ILE A 594 17.24 -0.32 -25.79
N ASN A 595 18.33 -0.72 -25.13
CA ASN A 595 19.13 -1.87 -25.53
C ASN A 595 19.73 -2.60 -24.32
N LYS A 596 20.24 -3.82 -24.53
CA LYS A 596 20.93 -4.62 -23.49
C LYS A 596 20.10 -4.90 -22.24
N ASN A 597 18.78 -4.79 -22.30
CA ASN A 597 17.89 -5.23 -21.22
C ASN A 597 17.67 -6.74 -21.35
N GLN A 598 17.47 -7.45 -20.23
CA GLN A 598 17.35 -8.92 -20.26
C GLN A 598 16.03 -9.40 -20.89
N TYR A 599 15.01 -8.55 -20.95
CA TYR A 599 13.70 -8.84 -21.54
C TYR A 599 13.53 -8.13 -22.89
N TYR A 600 12.34 -7.59 -23.19
CA TYR A 600 12.10 -6.76 -24.38
C TYR A 600 12.59 -5.31 -24.17
N ALA A 601 12.86 -4.58 -25.25
CA ALA A 601 13.06 -3.13 -25.13
C ALA A 601 11.80 -2.46 -24.58
N VAL A 602 10.65 -2.73 -25.19
CA VAL A 602 9.35 -2.26 -24.71
C VAL A 602 8.38 -3.43 -24.53
N PHE A 603 7.81 -3.59 -23.34
CA PHE A 603 6.78 -4.59 -23.07
C PHE A 603 5.46 -3.93 -22.68
N VAL A 604 4.42 -4.20 -23.47
CA VAL A 604 3.09 -3.62 -23.29
C VAL A 604 2.10 -4.74 -23.00
N HIS A 605 1.59 -4.75 -21.77
CA HIS A 605 0.57 -5.67 -21.28
C HIS A 605 -0.82 -5.29 -21.80
N LYS A 606 -1.80 -6.17 -21.57
CA LYS A 606 -3.21 -5.92 -21.87
C LYS A 606 -3.66 -4.54 -21.32
N ASP A 607 -4.40 -3.81 -22.15
CA ASP A 607 -4.90 -2.45 -21.90
C ASP A 607 -3.82 -1.35 -21.79
N GLY A 608 -2.55 -1.67 -22.02
CA GLY A 608 -1.47 -0.69 -22.16
C GLY A 608 -1.60 0.08 -23.48
N THR A 609 -1.31 1.38 -23.43
CA THR A 609 -1.35 2.27 -24.59
C THR A 609 -0.09 3.12 -24.70
N GLY A 610 0.10 3.86 -25.78
CA GLY A 610 1.27 4.74 -25.91
C GLY A 610 1.71 4.97 -27.35
N THR A 611 2.74 5.80 -27.49
CA THR A 611 3.40 6.05 -28.77
C THR A 611 4.89 5.81 -28.61
N ILE A 612 5.49 5.09 -29.56
CA ILE A 612 6.92 4.86 -29.64
C ILE A 612 7.40 5.37 -31.00
N GLU A 613 8.28 6.37 -31.01
CA GLU A 613 8.76 6.96 -32.25
C GLU A 613 10.26 7.22 -32.29
N ALA A 614 10.85 7.13 -33.47
CA ALA A 614 12.25 7.45 -33.75
C ALA A 614 13.26 6.83 -32.77
N SER A 615 12.94 5.68 -32.18
CA SER A 615 13.73 5.05 -31.11
C SER A 615 14.44 3.78 -31.60
N ASN A 616 15.61 3.49 -31.05
CA ASN A 616 16.35 2.26 -31.30
C ASN A 616 16.07 1.25 -30.18
N LEU A 617 15.46 0.13 -30.54
CA LEU A 617 14.98 -0.93 -29.65
C LEU A 617 15.77 -2.24 -29.81
N SER A 618 16.84 -2.23 -30.61
CA SER A 618 17.63 -3.42 -30.92
C SER A 618 18.52 -3.85 -29.75
N GLY A 619 18.93 -5.13 -29.76
CA GLY A 619 19.92 -5.66 -28.82
C GLY A 619 19.40 -5.96 -27.39
N ASN A 620 18.10 -6.27 -27.24
CA ASN A 620 17.50 -6.70 -25.97
C ASN A 620 17.28 -8.22 -25.96
N GLY A 621 17.30 -8.84 -24.78
CA GLY A 621 17.34 -10.30 -24.61
C GLY A 621 16.17 -11.08 -25.19
N ARG A 622 14.98 -10.49 -25.25
CA ARG A 622 13.79 -11.08 -25.90
C ARG A 622 13.36 -10.38 -27.18
N GLY A 623 14.05 -9.32 -27.58
CA GLY A 623 13.78 -8.57 -28.81
C GLY A 623 13.24 -7.14 -28.60
N PRO A 624 12.83 -6.47 -29.68
CA PRO A 624 12.54 -5.03 -29.67
C PRO A 624 11.28 -4.66 -28.88
N TRP A 625 10.20 -5.42 -29.04
CA TRP A 625 9.00 -5.22 -28.22
C TRP A 625 8.15 -6.48 -28.10
N ARG A 626 7.27 -6.47 -27.11
CA ARG A 626 6.11 -7.36 -27.00
C ARG A 626 4.89 -6.51 -26.72
N ILE A 627 3.82 -6.73 -27.49
CA ILE A 627 2.53 -6.05 -27.34
C ILE A 627 1.49 -7.15 -27.19
N ASP A 628 0.91 -7.25 -26.01
CA ASP A 628 -0.11 -8.26 -25.71
C ASP A 628 -1.46 -7.90 -26.33
N ALA A 629 -2.30 -8.92 -26.53
CA ALA A 629 -3.63 -8.75 -27.08
C ALA A 629 -4.46 -7.80 -26.20
N GLY A 630 -5.05 -6.76 -26.81
CA GLY A 630 -5.80 -5.70 -26.13
C GLY A 630 -5.00 -4.42 -25.86
N ALA A 631 -3.68 -4.43 -26.05
CA ALA A 631 -2.86 -3.22 -26.01
C ALA A 631 -2.95 -2.42 -27.32
N LYS A 632 -2.70 -1.09 -27.25
CA LYS A 632 -2.71 -0.18 -28.40
C LYS A 632 -1.48 0.72 -28.42
N ILE A 633 -0.52 0.42 -29.29
CA ILE A 633 0.72 1.21 -29.41
C ILE A 633 0.84 1.77 -30.83
N GLU A 634 1.04 3.08 -30.93
CA GLU A 634 1.47 3.72 -32.17
C GLU A 634 2.99 3.59 -32.33
N GLN A 635 3.45 3.19 -33.51
CA GLN A 635 4.87 3.00 -33.81
C GLN A 635 5.27 3.80 -35.04
N LYS A 636 6.31 4.63 -34.95
CA LYS A 636 6.75 5.50 -36.05
C LYS A 636 8.27 5.56 -36.16
N GLY A 637 8.85 5.06 -37.24
CA GLY A 637 10.29 5.24 -37.53
C GLY A 637 11.24 4.64 -36.48
N ASN A 638 10.85 3.56 -35.81
CA ASN A 638 11.71 2.88 -34.85
C ASN A 638 12.70 1.94 -35.55
N GLN A 639 13.91 1.85 -35.03
CA GLN A 639 14.90 0.84 -35.41
C GLN A 639 14.76 -0.37 -34.48
N VAL A 640 14.61 -1.57 -35.04
CA VAL A 640 14.34 -2.82 -34.30
C VAL A 640 15.40 -3.88 -34.51
#